data_AF-F0ZJX4-F1
#
_entry.id   AF-F0ZJX4-F1
#
_cell.length_a   1.000
_cell.length_b   1.000
_cell.length_c   1.000
_cell.angle_alpha   90.00
_cell.angle_beta   90.00
_cell.angle_gamma   90.00
#
_symmetry.space_group_name_H-M   'P 1'
#
loop_
_entity.id
_entity.type
_entity.pdbx_description
1 polymer ?
#
loop_
_entity_poly.entity_id
_entity_poly.type
_entity_poly.pdbx_seq_one_letter_code
_entity_poly.pdbx_strand_id
1 'polypeptide(L)'
;MIENHQQEFPQQQQPNSSIYIKFNNNIKLQYNQIYDSLKEFGTITNIKICNGFGFVDFESTESAQKVLAHFSINNNKLNIDGNIIFIKEKKEKLNNNNNSLFDDNNNNNNNNINVDNIDNNSKTNNNIDNNTDNNYDIKNNFLFFKIFNNIFLKSLIFKYVKLYNIYHGQRSFEKKSLIEFKNKEYLYQINYMLLDINTINNSCFGNINNIIQNYQNNQNDNVQLESFLPINIKKIEFSSKYETHSINLDLPNIPHWIEVVKIQKCFKVNFSIFKSASSIHTLHLDCQREILIEPNSLPSTLTKLTIKNYQFKITKDLIPSNIKILHLENELNGPIEKDALPETITHLTIKHLPKDFIFPKQLLYLKVIGIYLHEIEENMFPNTLEHLDFYCNAQHFNCTLGNNLKYFHIFTGGSISEGILPNSLEELHIAFGQKKLRSIPKNIKSLSLSGKFNWSIKGFTKIPESVTTLSLGYLFNKPLCKNEFIDCKYLTSIDFGLSFNQELHPNQFPESLTYLSFCSFNNGGLPLTKRNIFPSSLEYLDLGSLFDQPIGIDTFPKSGNLKTLKLGSRFTHLISTKGNIIPSSITFMDNSIIFYSHLLNLIVTNQTLLEIELSSSNCDLILNDPRVTSSIKKLTLSQKFYKVLNLDNFTQIESLVVYGRPHLIFKDKININGSLKIIETPIENSFFIDYLFEYLNSNTNNNNNNMNNNNNNNNNNMNNNMNNNMNNNMNNNMNNNNMNNNDHNIIKLLKLI
;
A
#
# COMPACT_ATOMS: atom_id res chain seq x y z
N MET A 1 -48.03 20.72 45.38
CA MET A 1 -47.71 19.73 44.34
C MET A 1 -47.83 20.43 43.00
N ILE A 2 -46.72 20.99 42.52
CA ILE A 2 -46.61 21.73 41.26
C ILE A 2 -45.34 21.21 40.60
N GLU A 3 -45.48 20.73 39.38
CA GLU A 3 -44.40 20.26 38.50
C GLU A 3 -43.47 21.42 38.14
N ASN A 4 -42.17 21.26 38.37
CA ASN A 4 -41.15 22.18 37.88
C ASN A 4 -40.56 21.63 36.58
N HIS A 5 -40.81 22.35 35.51
CA HIS A 5 -40.06 22.30 34.26
C HIS A 5 -38.55 22.49 34.54
N GLN A 6 -37.73 21.51 34.16
CA GLN A 6 -36.34 21.76 33.79
C GLN A 6 -36.25 21.81 32.27
N GLN A 7 -35.93 23.00 31.77
CA GLN A 7 -35.55 23.24 30.38
C GLN A 7 -34.27 22.46 30.07
N GLU A 8 -34.35 21.52 29.13
CA GLU A 8 -33.17 20.97 28.46
C GLU A 8 -32.58 22.07 27.56
N PHE A 9 -31.41 22.59 27.93
CA PHE A 9 -30.57 23.34 27.01
C PHE A 9 -30.05 22.38 25.92
N PRO A 10 -30.07 22.73 24.63
CA PRO A 10 -29.34 21.97 23.63
C PRO A 10 -27.85 22.11 23.94
N GLN A 11 -27.21 21.04 24.42
CA GLN A 11 -25.76 20.96 24.44
C GLN A 11 -25.28 21.06 22.99
N GLN A 12 -24.73 22.22 22.62
CA GLN A 12 -24.05 22.41 21.36
C GLN A 12 -22.93 21.36 21.27
N GLN A 13 -23.02 20.47 20.27
CA GLN A 13 -21.93 19.59 19.89
C GLN A 13 -20.69 20.45 19.68
N GLN A 14 -19.62 20.23 20.45
CA GLN A 14 -18.34 20.87 20.15
C GLN A 14 -17.90 20.35 18.78
N PRO A 15 -17.68 21.25 17.80
CA PRO A 15 -17.39 20.79 16.46
C PRO A 15 -15.98 20.16 16.45
N ASN A 16 -15.89 18.98 15.85
CA ASN A 16 -14.70 18.13 15.93
C ASN A 16 -13.62 18.68 14.99
N SER A 17 -12.38 18.86 15.48
CA SER A 17 -11.25 19.25 14.62
C SER A 17 -10.74 18.11 13.74
N SER A 18 -11.36 16.94 13.82
CA SER A 18 -11.02 15.75 13.04
C SER A 18 -12.09 15.42 12.01
N ILE A 19 -11.67 15.04 10.82
CA ILE A 19 -12.52 14.40 9.80
C ILE A 19 -12.16 12.91 9.66
N TYR A 20 -13.14 12.10 9.31
CA TYR A 20 -13.00 10.70 8.96
C TYR A 20 -12.84 10.56 7.46
N ILE A 21 -11.93 9.69 7.04
CA ILE A 21 -11.73 9.34 5.63
C ILE A 21 -11.88 7.83 5.44
N LYS A 22 -12.58 7.37 4.42
CA LYS A 22 -12.75 5.95 4.06
C LYS A 22 -12.36 5.74 2.63
N PHE A 23 -11.57 4.73 2.35
CA PHE A 23 -11.17 4.36 1.01
C PHE A 23 -11.10 2.84 0.98
N ASN A 24 -10.63 2.28 -0.12
CA ASN A 24 -10.69 0.84 -0.25
C ASN A 24 -9.37 0.15 0.19
N ASN A 25 -9.47 -1.02 0.83
CA ASN A 25 -8.38 -1.71 1.56
C ASN A 25 -7.15 -2.06 0.71
N ASN A 26 -7.29 -2.11 -0.62
CA ASN A 26 -6.21 -2.44 -1.55
C ASN A 26 -5.40 -1.20 -2.01
N ILE A 27 -5.74 -0.02 -1.53
CA ILE A 27 -5.05 1.22 -1.88
C ILE A 27 -4.01 1.53 -0.80
N LYS A 28 -2.73 1.49 -1.17
CA LYS A 28 -1.63 2.04 -0.35
C LYS A 28 -1.62 3.56 -0.48
N LEU A 29 -2.57 4.24 0.15
CA LEU A 29 -2.52 5.70 0.27
C LEU A 29 -1.39 6.10 1.21
N GLN A 30 -0.51 6.97 0.74
CA GLN A 30 0.59 7.50 1.54
C GLN A 30 0.17 8.79 2.26
N TYR A 31 0.74 9.01 3.45
CA TYR A 31 0.54 10.22 4.26
C TYR A 31 0.63 11.51 3.43
N ASN A 32 1.64 11.60 2.55
CA ASN A 32 1.91 12.77 1.72
C ASN A 32 0.76 13.12 0.77
N GLN A 33 0.09 12.12 0.18
CA GLN A 33 -0.97 12.37 -0.79
C GLN A 33 -2.23 12.97 -0.14
N ILE A 34 -2.61 12.43 1.03
CA ILE A 34 -3.75 12.94 1.80
C ILE A 34 -3.44 14.32 2.38
N TYR A 35 -2.21 14.51 2.86
CA TYR A 35 -1.72 15.80 3.35
C TYR A 35 -1.76 16.86 2.25
N ASP A 36 -1.20 16.58 1.07
CA ASP A 36 -1.14 17.54 -0.03
C ASP A 36 -2.53 17.92 -0.56
N SER A 37 -3.48 16.98 -0.52
CA SER A 37 -4.86 17.18 -0.98
C SER A 37 -5.72 17.98 0.00
N LEU A 38 -5.33 18.06 1.27
CA LEU A 38 -6.16 18.67 2.33
C LEU A 38 -5.49 19.85 3.06
N LYS A 39 -4.18 20.05 2.90
CA LYS A 39 -3.41 21.13 3.57
C LYS A 39 -3.89 22.54 3.20
N GLU A 40 -4.56 22.72 2.06
CA GLU A 40 -5.08 24.03 1.65
C GLU A 40 -6.27 24.50 2.52
N PHE A 41 -6.95 23.58 3.20
CA PHE A 41 -8.08 23.88 4.08
C PHE A 41 -7.66 24.24 5.52
N GLY A 42 -6.38 24.07 5.85
CA GLY A 42 -5.77 24.45 7.12
C GLY A 42 -4.66 23.51 7.58
N THR A 43 -4.05 23.82 8.71
CA THR A 43 -2.94 23.02 9.28
C THR A 43 -3.45 21.64 9.70
N ILE A 44 -2.94 20.58 9.08
CA ILE A 44 -3.19 19.19 9.47
C ILE A 44 -2.18 18.80 10.54
N THR A 45 -2.65 18.43 11.73
CA THR A 45 -1.82 18.02 12.86
C THR A 45 -1.53 16.52 12.83
N ASN A 46 -2.47 15.71 12.30
CA ASN A 46 -2.30 14.27 12.26
C ASN A 46 -3.12 13.61 11.15
N ILE A 47 -2.56 12.57 10.53
CA ILE A 47 -3.25 11.68 9.59
C ILE A 47 -2.96 10.26 10.06
N LYS A 48 -3.99 9.55 10.49
CA LYS A 48 -3.90 8.12 10.85
C LYS A 48 -4.61 7.32 9.79
N ILE A 49 -3.94 6.31 9.23
CA ILE A 49 -4.49 5.44 8.19
C ILE A 49 -4.42 4.00 8.67
N CYS A 50 -5.51 3.25 8.54
CA CYS A 50 -5.59 1.82 8.80
C CYS A 50 -6.44 1.18 7.70
N ASN A 51 -5.89 0.19 6.97
CA ASN A 51 -6.52 -0.60 5.90
C ASN A 51 -7.96 -0.19 5.51
N GLY A 52 -8.08 0.78 4.60
CA GLY A 52 -9.35 1.27 4.04
C GLY A 52 -10.05 2.43 4.76
N PHE A 53 -9.45 3.00 5.79
CA PHE A 53 -9.97 4.24 6.38
C PHE A 53 -8.87 4.97 7.16
N GLY A 54 -9.22 6.15 7.67
CA GLY A 54 -8.32 6.98 8.43
C GLY A 54 -9.02 8.18 9.06
N PHE A 55 -8.23 8.95 9.80
CA PHE A 55 -8.65 10.21 10.40
C PHE A 55 -7.65 11.28 10.03
N VAL A 56 -8.15 12.47 9.69
CA VAL A 56 -7.34 13.67 9.47
C VAL A 56 -7.72 14.68 10.53
N ASP A 57 -6.79 14.96 11.43
CA ASP A 57 -6.94 15.93 12.51
C ASP A 57 -6.38 17.28 12.04
N PHE A 58 -7.15 18.34 12.18
CA PHE A 58 -6.76 19.72 11.93
C PHE A 58 -6.46 20.45 13.23
N GLU A 59 -5.64 21.49 13.14
CA GLU A 59 -5.32 22.37 14.27
C GLU A 59 -6.54 23.16 14.75
N SER A 60 -7.45 23.49 13.83
CA SER A 60 -8.69 24.20 14.14
C SER A 60 -9.92 23.45 13.64
N THR A 61 -11.01 23.57 14.38
CA THR A 61 -12.31 23.05 13.97
C THR A 61 -12.85 23.71 12.70
N GLU A 62 -12.52 24.99 12.47
CA GLU A 62 -12.91 25.72 11.27
C GLU A 62 -12.30 25.08 10.00
N SER A 63 -11.06 24.60 10.09
CA SER A 63 -10.38 23.89 8.99
C SER A 63 -11.06 22.58 8.65
N ALA A 64 -11.44 21.78 9.65
CA ALA A 64 -12.20 20.54 9.44
C ALA A 64 -13.57 20.81 8.80
N GLN A 65 -14.27 21.87 9.22
CA GLN A 65 -15.54 22.28 8.62
C GLN A 65 -15.39 22.77 7.18
N LYS A 66 -14.30 23.49 6.85
CA LYS A 66 -14.01 23.90 5.46
C LYS A 66 -13.85 22.70 4.53
N VAL A 67 -13.18 21.64 4.99
CA VAL A 67 -13.07 20.39 4.22
C VAL A 67 -14.44 19.74 4.04
N LEU A 68 -15.22 19.57 5.12
CA LEU A 68 -16.53 18.93 5.04
C LEU A 68 -17.49 19.70 4.13
N ALA A 69 -17.50 21.02 4.19
CA ALA A 69 -18.30 21.87 3.31
C ALA A 69 -17.86 21.77 1.83
N HIS A 70 -16.55 21.80 1.58
CA HIS A 70 -16.00 21.71 0.23
C HIS A 70 -16.35 20.39 -0.46
N PHE A 71 -16.24 19.26 0.25
CA PHE A 71 -16.51 17.94 -0.33
C PHE A 71 -17.98 17.49 -0.23
N SER A 72 -18.82 18.14 0.58
CA SER A 72 -20.27 17.87 0.59
C SER A 72 -20.92 18.12 -0.77
N ILE A 73 -20.40 19.07 -1.56
CA ILE A 73 -20.87 19.38 -2.92
C ILE A 73 -20.42 18.29 -3.92
N ASN A 74 -19.34 17.57 -3.62
CA ASN A 74 -18.76 16.49 -4.43
C ASN A 74 -19.09 15.08 -3.90
N ASN A 75 -20.33 14.87 -3.41
CA ASN A 75 -20.78 13.59 -2.84
C ASN A 75 -19.85 13.02 -1.75
N ASN A 76 -19.18 13.89 -0.99
CA ASN A 76 -18.20 13.54 0.04
C ASN A 76 -17.00 12.73 -0.49
N LYS A 77 -16.60 12.90 -1.76
CA LYS A 77 -15.51 12.14 -2.38
C LYS A 77 -14.33 13.05 -2.72
N LEU A 78 -13.13 12.66 -2.27
CA LEU A 78 -11.83 13.18 -2.66
C LEU A 78 -11.15 12.14 -3.56
N ASN A 79 -10.64 12.56 -4.72
CA ASN A 79 -9.91 11.68 -5.64
C ASN A 79 -8.40 11.91 -5.49
N ILE A 80 -7.66 10.85 -5.16
CA ILE A 80 -6.20 10.85 -5.09
C ILE A 80 -5.66 9.75 -5.99
N ASP A 81 -4.94 10.13 -7.05
CA ASP A 81 -4.30 9.19 -8.00
C ASP A 81 -5.25 8.10 -8.54
N GLY A 82 -6.51 8.46 -8.81
CA GLY A 82 -7.54 7.54 -9.31
C GLY A 82 -8.27 6.74 -8.22
N ASN A 83 -7.99 7.03 -6.94
CA ASN A 83 -8.61 6.40 -5.79
C ASN A 83 -9.65 7.31 -5.15
N ILE A 84 -10.85 6.79 -4.92
CA ILE A 84 -11.94 7.53 -4.28
C ILE A 84 -11.83 7.39 -2.75
N ILE A 85 -11.67 8.52 -2.08
CA ILE A 85 -11.65 8.67 -0.62
C ILE A 85 -12.92 9.37 -0.19
N PHE A 86 -13.75 8.72 0.60
CA PHE A 86 -14.94 9.28 1.21
C PHE A 86 -14.59 10.07 2.46
N ILE A 87 -14.99 11.33 2.54
CA ILE A 87 -14.77 12.21 3.68
C ILE A 87 -16.07 12.35 4.48
N LYS A 88 -16.04 12.13 5.79
CA LYS A 88 -17.18 12.33 6.68
C LYS A 88 -16.76 13.02 7.96
N GLU A 89 -17.72 13.62 8.65
CA GLU A 89 -17.50 14.18 9.98
C GLU A 89 -17.25 13.05 11.00
N LYS A 90 -16.29 13.25 11.90
CA LYS A 90 -16.04 12.31 13.01
C LYS A 90 -17.11 12.51 14.09
N LYS A 91 -18.11 11.62 14.12
CA LYS A 91 -19.11 11.61 15.21
C LYS A 91 -18.55 10.87 16.43
N GLU A 92 -18.41 11.57 17.56
CA GLU A 92 -18.22 10.90 18.86
C GLU A 92 -19.53 10.20 19.24
N LYS A 93 -19.48 8.90 19.53
CA LYS A 93 -20.64 8.18 20.07
C LYS A 93 -20.83 8.59 21.54
N LEU A 94 -21.82 9.44 21.79
CA LEU A 94 -22.57 9.37 23.05
C LEU A 94 -23.42 8.09 23.01
N ASN A 95 -23.38 7.31 24.10
CA ASN A 95 -24.30 6.21 24.33
C ASN A 95 -25.75 6.73 24.29
N ASN A 96 -26.49 6.35 23.25
CA ASN A 96 -27.86 5.86 23.40
C ASN A 96 -28.31 5.15 22.12
N ASN A 97 -29.04 4.05 22.33
CA ASN A 97 -29.65 3.21 21.31
C ASN A 97 -30.45 4.07 20.31
N ASN A 98 -30.11 3.98 19.01
CA ASN A 98 -31.08 3.78 17.93
C ASN A 98 -30.37 3.56 16.58
N ASN A 99 -30.95 2.65 15.80
CA ASN A 99 -30.54 2.23 14.47
C ASN A 99 -30.68 3.34 13.43
N SER A 100 -29.70 3.42 12.52
CA SER A 100 -29.84 3.56 11.05
C SER A 100 -28.72 4.42 10.44
N LEU A 101 -28.42 4.11 9.17
CA LEU A 101 -27.62 4.87 8.19
C LEU A 101 -26.10 4.60 8.15
N PHE A 102 -25.74 3.54 7.43
CA PHE A 102 -24.61 3.55 6.51
C PHE A 102 -25.02 2.83 5.21
N ASP A 103 -25.31 3.61 4.17
CA ASP A 103 -25.21 3.16 2.78
C ASP A 103 -23.72 3.15 2.40
N ASP A 104 -23.22 1.96 2.09
CA ASP A 104 -21.86 1.70 1.61
C ASP A 104 -21.92 1.34 0.13
N ASN A 105 -21.35 2.22 -0.71
CA ASN A 105 -20.99 1.93 -2.10
C ASN A 105 -19.59 2.49 -2.34
N ASN A 106 -18.56 1.63 -2.31
CA ASN A 106 -17.55 1.52 -3.38
C ASN A 106 -16.36 0.62 -2.98
N ASN A 107 -16.14 -0.35 -3.85
CA ASN A 107 -15.00 -1.27 -3.96
C ASN A 107 -13.71 -0.57 -4.38
N ASN A 108 -12.60 -1.26 -4.16
CA ASN A 108 -11.59 -1.54 -5.17
C ASN A 108 -10.67 -2.72 -4.79
N ASN A 109 -10.01 -3.30 -5.77
CA ASN A 109 -9.05 -4.38 -5.58
C ASN A 109 -7.68 -3.94 -6.07
N ASN A 110 -6.64 -4.72 -5.68
CA ASN A 110 -5.44 -5.10 -6.44
C ASN A 110 -4.14 -4.92 -5.64
N ASN A 111 -3.08 -5.71 -5.80
CA ASN A 111 -2.79 -7.05 -6.33
C ASN A 111 -1.30 -7.24 -6.03
N ASN A 112 -0.86 -8.43 -5.60
CA ASN A 112 0.55 -8.83 -5.60
C ASN A 112 0.83 -9.69 -6.84
N ILE A 113 2.02 -9.48 -7.40
CA ILE A 113 2.60 -10.22 -8.53
C ILE A 113 3.48 -11.33 -7.95
N ASN A 114 3.22 -12.58 -8.33
CA ASN A 114 4.17 -13.69 -8.23
C ASN A 114 4.66 -14.05 -9.64
N VAL A 115 5.94 -14.39 -9.73
CA VAL A 115 6.60 -14.91 -10.93
C VAL A 115 6.87 -16.40 -10.67
N ASP A 116 6.29 -17.26 -11.50
CA ASP A 116 6.57 -18.69 -11.56
C ASP A 116 7.58 -19.02 -12.66
N ASN A 117 8.45 -20.02 -12.41
CA ASN A 117 8.76 -21.17 -13.29
C ASN A 117 9.84 -22.07 -12.62
N ILE A 118 9.57 -23.34 -12.27
CA ILE A 118 9.69 -24.62 -13.07
C ILE A 118 11.18 -25.05 -13.24
N ASP A 119 11.69 -26.28 -13.03
CA ASP A 119 11.19 -27.61 -12.66
C ASP A 119 12.35 -28.58 -12.26
N ASN A 120 12.00 -29.63 -11.50
CA ASN A 120 12.43 -31.05 -11.52
C ASN A 120 13.86 -31.60 -11.19
N ASN A 121 13.87 -32.37 -10.08
CA ASN A 121 14.39 -33.75 -9.83
C ASN A 121 15.88 -34.13 -10.04
N SER A 122 16.54 -34.52 -8.92
CA SER A 122 17.11 -35.88 -8.73
C SER A 122 17.52 -36.12 -7.26
N LYS A 123 17.33 -37.37 -6.79
CA LYS A 123 17.72 -37.89 -5.47
C LYS A 123 19.22 -38.21 -5.42
N THR A 124 19.90 -37.88 -4.31
CA THR A 124 20.80 -38.77 -3.54
C THR A 124 21.31 -38.08 -2.26
N ASN A 125 21.40 -38.84 -1.17
CA ASN A 125 21.93 -38.46 0.15
C ASN A 125 23.37 -37.90 0.11
N ASN A 126 23.65 -36.86 0.91
CA ASN A 126 24.66 -36.86 1.98
C ASN A 126 24.79 -35.47 2.64
N ASN A 127 24.90 -35.47 3.97
CA ASN A 127 25.20 -34.31 4.83
C ASN A 127 26.41 -33.53 4.32
N ILE A 128 26.23 -32.27 3.88
CA ILE A 128 27.25 -31.20 3.89
C ILE A 128 26.55 -29.83 4.08
N ASP A 129 26.85 -29.20 5.21
CA ASP A 129 26.84 -27.77 5.55
C ASP A 129 25.86 -26.78 4.89
N ASN A 130 25.05 -26.17 5.76
CA ASN A 130 24.29 -24.93 5.57
C ASN A 130 25.20 -23.73 5.23
N ASN A 131 25.59 -23.58 3.96
CA ASN A 131 26.36 -22.42 3.49
C ASN A 131 25.96 -21.91 2.09
N THR A 132 24.76 -22.23 1.61
CA THR A 132 24.29 -21.80 0.27
C THR A 132 23.73 -20.37 0.24
N ASP A 133 23.14 -19.87 1.32
CA ASP A 133 22.59 -18.50 1.36
C ASP A 133 23.70 -17.43 1.41
N ASN A 134 24.78 -17.69 2.15
CA ASN A 134 25.96 -16.82 2.17
C ASN A 134 26.64 -16.72 0.80
N ASN A 135 26.59 -17.77 -0.02
CA ASN A 135 27.27 -17.80 -1.31
C ASN A 135 26.51 -17.01 -2.40
N TYR A 136 25.18 -16.94 -2.30
CA TYR A 136 24.34 -16.08 -3.15
C TYR A 136 24.57 -14.60 -2.83
N ASP A 137 24.63 -14.24 -1.54
CA ASP A 137 24.92 -12.88 -1.12
C ASP A 137 26.34 -12.44 -1.46
N ILE A 138 27.33 -13.33 -1.35
CA ILE A 138 28.71 -13.04 -1.78
C ILE A 138 28.78 -12.85 -3.30
N LYS A 139 28.08 -13.68 -4.10
CA LYS A 139 28.02 -13.52 -5.57
C LYS A 139 27.32 -12.22 -5.99
N ASN A 140 26.20 -11.87 -5.35
CA ASN A 140 25.48 -10.63 -5.61
C ASN A 140 26.32 -9.41 -5.22
N ASN A 141 27.01 -9.45 -4.08
CA ASN A 141 27.96 -8.42 -3.69
C ASN A 141 29.09 -8.28 -4.72
N PHE A 142 29.67 -9.39 -5.17
CA PHE A 142 30.74 -9.37 -6.16
C PHE A 142 30.29 -8.82 -7.52
N LEU A 143 29.08 -9.20 -7.97
CA LEU A 143 28.48 -8.67 -9.19
C LEU A 143 28.16 -7.18 -9.06
N PHE A 144 27.59 -6.76 -7.92
CA PHE A 144 27.36 -5.34 -7.61
C PHE A 144 28.66 -4.56 -7.67
N PHE A 145 29.73 -5.01 -7.02
CA PHE A 145 31.03 -4.33 -7.06
C PHE A 145 31.64 -4.31 -8.47
N LYS A 146 31.48 -5.36 -9.27
CA LYS A 146 31.91 -5.36 -10.68
C LYS A 146 31.17 -4.32 -11.50
N ILE A 147 29.85 -4.18 -11.30
CA ILE A 147 29.01 -3.20 -12.00
C ILE A 147 29.32 -1.79 -11.50
N PHE A 148 29.47 -1.60 -10.19
CA PHE A 148 29.65 -0.29 -9.57
C PHE A 148 31.08 0.25 -9.68
N ASN A 149 32.09 -0.61 -9.77
CA ASN A 149 33.46 -0.21 -10.09
C ASN A 149 33.68 0.01 -11.59
N ASN A 150 32.76 -0.47 -12.43
CA ASN A 150 32.77 -0.14 -13.84
C ASN A 150 32.28 1.29 -14.03
N ILE A 151 33.21 2.21 -14.33
CA ILE A 151 32.94 3.65 -14.47
C ILE A 151 31.82 3.92 -15.47
N PHE A 152 31.74 3.16 -16.56
CA PHE A 152 30.69 3.30 -17.56
C PHE A 152 29.33 2.89 -17.00
N LEU A 153 29.19 1.69 -16.44
CA LEU A 153 27.92 1.21 -15.87
C LEU A 153 27.46 2.06 -14.70
N LYS A 154 28.40 2.46 -13.81
CA LYS A 154 28.16 3.41 -12.74
C LYS A 154 27.59 4.73 -13.28
N SER A 155 28.25 5.33 -14.28
CA SER A 155 27.78 6.57 -14.90
C SER A 155 26.40 6.43 -15.53
N LEU A 156 26.10 5.26 -16.12
CA LEU A 156 24.84 4.95 -16.75
C LEU A 156 23.71 4.81 -15.72
N ILE A 157 23.97 4.09 -14.62
CA ILE A 157 23.05 3.95 -13.50
C ILE A 157 22.71 5.32 -12.91
N PHE A 158 23.72 6.14 -12.60
CA PHE A 158 23.48 7.48 -12.04
C PHE A 158 22.74 8.41 -13.01
N LYS A 159 23.02 8.31 -14.30
CA LYS A 159 22.26 9.03 -15.33
C LYS A 159 20.77 8.64 -15.26
N TYR A 160 20.46 7.35 -15.19
CA TYR A 160 19.06 6.88 -15.17
C TYR A 160 18.34 7.15 -13.84
N VAL A 161 19.03 7.05 -12.70
CA VAL A 161 18.47 7.46 -11.40
C VAL A 161 18.14 8.95 -11.41
N LYS A 162 19.05 9.79 -11.92
CA LYS A 162 18.79 11.23 -12.05
C LYS A 162 17.60 11.51 -12.98
N LEU A 163 17.50 10.81 -14.11
CA LEU A 163 16.36 10.93 -15.02
C LEU A 163 15.06 10.49 -14.34
N TYR A 164 15.06 9.36 -13.63
CA TYR A 164 13.89 8.90 -12.88
C TYR A 164 13.47 9.94 -11.83
N ASN A 165 14.40 10.47 -11.03
CA ASN A 165 14.10 11.49 -10.02
C ASN A 165 13.52 12.78 -10.63
N ILE A 166 13.95 13.14 -11.84
CA ILE A 166 13.37 14.29 -12.56
C ILE A 166 11.98 13.93 -13.11
N TYR A 167 11.77 12.72 -13.63
CA TYR A 167 10.64 12.38 -14.51
C TYR A 167 9.64 11.35 -13.96
N HIS A 168 9.76 10.89 -12.71
CA HIS A 168 8.91 9.83 -12.14
C HIS A 168 7.42 10.22 -12.02
N GLY A 169 7.11 11.50 -11.80
CA GLY A 169 5.73 11.98 -11.69
C GLY A 169 4.98 12.07 -13.01
N GLN A 170 3.65 12.10 -12.94
CA GLN A 170 2.80 12.36 -14.11
C GLN A 170 3.14 13.74 -14.71
N ARG A 171 3.23 13.79 -16.05
CA ARG A 171 3.51 15.02 -16.79
C ARG A 171 2.43 15.30 -17.80
N SER A 172 2.10 16.57 -17.94
CA SER A 172 1.18 17.07 -18.96
C SER A 172 1.98 17.75 -20.05
N PHE A 173 1.67 17.41 -21.29
CA PHE A 173 2.32 17.99 -22.47
C PHE A 173 1.25 18.54 -23.40
N GLU A 174 1.49 19.73 -23.96
CA GLU A 174 0.88 20.12 -25.23
C GLU A 174 1.57 19.38 -26.39
N LYS A 175 0.89 19.19 -27.52
CA LYS A 175 1.42 18.46 -28.69
C LYS A 175 2.84 18.90 -29.08
N LYS A 176 3.08 20.22 -29.17
CA LYS A 176 4.40 20.78 -29.52
C LYS A 176 5.46 20.44 -28.45
N SER A 177 5.13 20.62 -27.18
CA SER A 177 6.04 20.31 -26.06
C SER A 177 6.39 18.82 -25.95
N LEU A 178 5.50 17.91 -26.35
CA LEU A 178 5.79 16.48 -26.40
C LEU A 178 6.77 16.14 -27.52
N ILE A 179 6.62 16.77 -28.69
CA ILE A 179 7.52 16.59 -29.83
C ILE A 179 8.95 17.03 -29.46
N GLU A 180 9.06 18.16 -28.76
CA GLU A 180 10.32 18.75 -28.31
C GLU A 180 10.89 18.11 -27.02
N PHE A 181 10.15 17.22 -26.37
CA PHE A 181 10.57 16.62 -25.11
C PHE A 181 11.79 15.71 -25.32
N LYS A 182 12.94 16.17 -24.81
CA LYS A 182 14.26 15.54 -24.97
C LYS A 182 14.31 14.06 -24.56
N ASN A 183 13.52 13.67 -23.57
CA ASN A 183 13.51 12.33 -22.98
C ASN A 183 12.23 11.54 -23.32
N LYS A 184 11.58 11.84 -24.45
CA LYS A 184 10.34 11.18 -24.87
C LYS A 184 10.46 9.68 -25.11
N GLU A 185 11.68 9.16 -25.32
CA GLU A 185 11.96 7.72 -25.42
C GLU A 185 11.66 6.93 -24.12
N TYR A 186 11.62 7.59 -22.96
CA TYR A 186 11.30 6.95 -21.68
C TYR A 186 9.78 6.90 -21.39
N LEU A 187 8.96 7.48 -22.27
CA LEU A 187 7.52 7.45 -22.13
C LEU A 187 6.99 6.09 -22.58
N TYR A 188 6.33 5.38 -21.66
CA TYR A 188 5.76 4.05 -21.91
C TYR A 188 4.23 4.05 -22.01
N GLN A 189 3.59 4.99 -21.31
CA GLN A 189 2.14 5.17 -21.28
C GLN A 189 1.82 6.65 -21.48
N ILE A 190 0.71 6.92 -22.18
CA ILE A 190 0.16 8.26 -22.29
C ILE A 190 -1.33 8.26 -21.96
N ASN A 191 -1.77 9.30 -21.26
CA ASN A 191 -3.18 9.64 -21.16
C ASN A 191 -3.46 10.83 -22.10
N TYR A 192 -4.14 10.56 -23.20
CA TYR A 192 -4.63 11.55 -24.14
C TYR A 192 -5.92 12.15 -23.59
N MET A 193 -5.80 13.36 -23.01
CA MET A 193 -6.91 14.11 -22.45
C MET A 193 -7.47 15.10 -23.47
N LEU A 194 -8.78 15.04 -23.73
CA LEU A 194 -9.49 16.09 -24.47
C LEU A 194 -10.08 17.13 -23.50
N LEU A 195 -10.02 18.41 -23.92
CA LEU A 195 -10.57 19.55 -23.21
C LEU A 195 -11.91 19.94 -23.84
N ASP A 196 -13.00 19.84 -23.09
CA ASP A 196 -14.32 20.34 -23.50
C ASP A 196 -14.36 21.87 -23.41
N ILE A 197 -14.60 22.54 -24.55
CA ILE A 197 -14.72 24.00 -24.62
C ILE A 197 -16.10 24.49 -24.22
N ASN A 198 -17.14 23.67 -24.31
CA ASN A 198 -18.50 24.10 -23.99
C ASN A 198 -18.68 24.37 -22.49
N THR A 199 -17.86 23.74 -21.64
CA THR A 199 -17.75 24.06 -20.20
C THR A 199 -17.03 25.37 -19.90
N ILE A 200 -16.22 25.92 -20.82
CA ILE A 200 -15.46 27.16 -20.60
C ILE A 200 -16.41 28.38 -20.62
N ASN A 201 -17.54 28.30 -21.30
CA ASN A 201 -18.53 29.39 -21.35
C ASN A 201 -19.16 29.73 -19.98
N ASN A 202 -19.08 28.83 -18.98
CA ASN A 202 -19.67 29.04 -17.66
C ASN A 202 -18.65 29.28 -16.53
N SER A 203 -17.35 29.38 -16.84
CA SER A 203 -16.31 29.66 -15.85
C SER A 203 -15.62 30.99 -16.13
N CYS A 204 -15.56 31.86 -15.13
CA CYS A 204 -15.00 33.21 -15.14
C CYS A 204 -13.49 33.25 -15.50
N PHE A 205 -13.14 33.01 -16.77
CA PHE A 205 -11.79 33.23 -17.29
C PHE A 205 -11.83 34.22 -18.45
N GLY A 206 -11.20 35.38 -18.27
CA GLY A 206 -11.08 36.42 -19.29
C GLY A 206 -10.09 36.07 -20.39
N ASN A 207 -10.44 35.12 -21.28
CA ASN A 207 -9.97 35.08 -22.68
C ASN A 207 -10.64 33.97 -23.52
N ILE A 208 -11.97 33.82 -23.41
CA ILE A 208 -12.75 32.77 -24.08
C ILE A 208 -12.63 32.83 -25.61
N ASN A 209 -12.60 34.01 -26.21
CA ASN A 209 -12.60 34.16 -27.67
C ASN A 209 -11.29 33.66 -28.35
N ASN A 210 -10.14 33.78 -27.69
CA ASN A 210 -8.87 33.27 -28.23
C ASN A 210 -8.78 31.73 -28.15
N ILE A 211 -9.39 31.13 -27.12
CA ILE A 211 -9.45 29.68 -26.97
C ILE A 211 -10.44 29.09 -27.98
N ILE A 212 -11.60 29.74 -28.19
CA ILE A 212 -12.58 29.35 -29.21
C ILE A 212 -12.01 29.48 -30.62
N GLN A 213 -11.33 30.59 -30.95
CA GLN A 213 -10.72 30.76 -32.28
C GLN A 213 -9.61 29.73 -32.54
N ASN A 214 -8.76 29.43 -31.55
CA ASN A 214 -7.73 28.39 -31.72
C ASN A 214 -8.31 26.97 -31.85
N TYR A 215 -9.48 26.70 -31.28
CA TYR A 215 -10.10 25.37 -31.38
C TYR A 215 -10.96 25.19 -32.62
N GLN A 216 -11.69 26.22 -33.06
CA GLN A 216 -12.39 26.22 -34.34
C GLN A 216 -11.41 26.08 -35.52
N ASN A 217 -10.18 26.62 -35.39
CA ASN A 217 -9.12 26.41 -36.36
C ASN A 217 -8.49 25.00 -36.33
N ASN A 218 -8.65 24.23 -35.25
CA ASN A 218 -8.06 22.89 -35.07
C ASN A 218 -9.05 21.73 -35.26
N GLN A 219 -10.34 21.99 -35.50
CA GLN A 219 -11.37 20.98 -35.78
C GLN A 219 -11.14 20.20 -37.10
N ASN A 220 -10.22 20.67 -37.95
CA ASN A 220 -9.90 20.03 -39.23
C ASN A 220 -8.63 19.17 -39.23
N ASP A 221 -7.91 19.08 -38.11
CA ASP A 221 -6.77 18.19 -38.02
C ASP A 221 -7.26 16.80 -37.63
N ASN A 222 -7.40 15.90 -38.60
CA ASN A 222 -7.32 14.46 -38.35
C ASN A 222 -6.04 14.19 -37.56
N VAL A 223 -6.11 14.15 -36.22
CA VAL A 223 -4.94 14.04 -35.35
C VAL A 223 -4.34 12.65 -35.56
N GLN A 224 -3.37 12.56 -36.47
CA GLN A 224 -2.60 11.36 -36.70
C GLN A 224 -1.65 11.17 -35.52
N LEU A 225 -2.06 10.38 -34.53
CA LEU A 225 -1.26 10.04 -33.36
C LEU A 225 0.14 9.53 -33.75
N GLU A 226 0.24 8.80 -34.86
CA GLU A 226 1.50 8.28 -35.38
C GLU A 226 2.53 9.37 -35.72
N SER A 227 2.09 10.60 -36.03
CA SER A 227 2.97 11.69 -36.42
C SER A 227 3.78 12.29 -35.26
N PHE A 228 3.39 12.03 -34.00
CA PHE A 228 4.04 12.66 -32.85
C PHE A 228 4.22 11.75 -31.62
N LEU A 229 3.49 10.64 -31.51
CA LEU A 229 3.68 9.71 -30.40
C LEU A 229 4.97 8.89 -30.58
N PRO A 230 5.85 8.84 -29.57
CA PRO A 230 6.98 7.92 -29.57
C PRO A 230 6.57 6.45 -29.71
N ILE A 231 7.35 5.68 -30.48
CA ILE A 231 7.15 4.24 -30.70
C ILE A 231 7.23 3.41 -29.39
N ASN A 232 7.91 3.93 -28.37
CA ASN A 232 8.08 3.26 -27.07
C ASN A 232 6.80 3.30 -26.21
N ILE A 233 5.82 4.15 -26.57
CA ILE A 233 4.52 4.15 -25.91
C ILE A 233 3.78 2.89 -26.35
N LYS A 234 3.47 2.03 -25.38
CA LYS A 234 2.71 0.78 -25.60
C LYS A 234 1.28 0.85 -25.09
N LYS A 235 1.00 1.83 -24.22
CA LYS A 235 -0.31 2.00 -23.58
C LYS A 235 -0.84 3.40 -23.84
N ILE A 236 -2.09 3.47 -24.31
CA ILE A 236 -2.81 4.74 -24.48
C ILE A 236 -4.13 4.69 -23.72
N GLU A 237 -4.38 5.74 -22.94
CA GLU A 237 -5.67 6.00 -22.33
C GLU A 237 -6.28 7.25 -22.97
N PHE A 238 -7.54 7.15 -23.39
CA PHE A 238 -8.33 8.27 -23.88
C PHE A 238 -9.30 8.68 -22.78
N SER A 239 -9.17 9.92 -22.28
CA SER A 239 -10.00 10.45 -21.21
C SER A 239 -10.45 11.90 -21.46
N SER A 240 -11.42 12.36 -20.68
CA SER A 240 -11.89 13.75 -20.66
C SER A 240 -11.76 14.32 -19.26
N LYS A 241 -11.45 15.62 -19.16
CA LYS A 241 -11.38 16.34 -17.88
C LYS A 241 -12.78 16.54 -17.24
N TYR A 242 -13.84 16.49 -18.04
CA TYR A 242 -15.22 16.70 -17.58
C TYR A 242 -16.11 15.51 -17.97
N GLU A 243 -16.93 15.05 -17.01
CA GLU A 243 -17.96 14.02 -17.20
C GLU A 243 -19.21 14.62 -17.90
N THR A 244 -19.04 15.27 -19.05
CA THR A 244 -20.20 15.76 -19.81
C THR A 244 -20.81 14.61 -20.62
N HIS A 245 -22.11 14.42 -20.46
CA HIS A 245 -22.90 13.32 -21.04
C HIS A 245 -23.15 13.46 -22.56
N SER A 246 -22.45 14.36 -23.23
CA SER A 246 -22.93 14.93 -24.50
C SER A 246 -21.81 15.30 -25.48
N ILE A 247 -20.72 14.54 -25.48
CA ILE A 247 -19.64 14.73 -26.45
C ILE A 247 -19.56 13.50 -27.37
N ASN A 248 -20.07 13.65 -28.60
CA ASN A 248 -19.91 12.70 -29.70
C ASN A 248 -18.59 13.00 -30.46
N LEU A 249 -17.44 12.84 -29.80
CA LEU A 249 -16.14 13.02 -30.46
C LEU A 249 -15.63 11.70 -31.06
N ASP A 250 -15.16 11.79 -32.30
CA ASP A 250 -14.51 10.69 -33.00
C ASP A 250 -13.13 10.39 -32.39
N LEU A 251 -12.85 9.10 -32.19
CA LEU A 251 -11.53 8.65 -31.74
C LEU A 251 -10.50 8.79 -32.87
N PRO A 252 -9.29 9.31 -32.58
CA PRO A 252 -8.22 9.32 -33.54
C PRO A 252 -7.75 7.89 -33.84
N ASN A 253 -7.14 7.69 -35.02
CA ASN A 253 -6.57 6.40 -35.39
C ASN A 253 -5.50 5.98 -34.38
N ILE A 254 -5.61 4.74 -33.91
CA ILE A 254 -4.70 4.16 -32.95
C ILE A 254 -3.45 3.67 -33.70
N PRO A 255 -2.24 4.10 -33.30
CA PRO A 255 -1.00 3.62 -33.90
C PRO A 255 -0.87 2.10 -33.85
N HIS A 256 -0.35 1.51 -34.92
CA HIS A 256 -0.26 0.06 -35.08
C HIS A 256 0.61 -0.65 -34.03
N TRP A 257 1.54 0.06 -33.35
CA TRP A 257 2.44 -0.51 -32.32
C TRP A 257 1.86 -0.51 -30.89
N ILE A 258 0.66 0.06 -30.70
CA ILE A 258 0.01 0.15 -29.39
C ILE A 258 -0.57 -1.21 -29.01
N GLU A 259 -0.32 -1.63 -27.77
CA GLU A 259 -0.67 -2.95 -27.26
C GLU A 259 -1.86 -2.90 -26.28
N VAL A 260 -2.00 -1.78 -25.56
CA VAL A 260 -3.05 -1.56 -24.57
C VAL A 260 -3.78 -0.26 -24.87
N VAL A 261 -5.09 -0.35 -25.00
CA VAL A 261 -5.96 0.80 -25.25
C VAL A 261 -7.02 0.87 -24.16
N LYS A 262 -7.16 2.04 -23.53
CA LYS A 262 -8.24 2.34 -22.60
C LYS A 262 -9.03 3.53 -23.11
N ILE A 263 -10.35 3.39 -23.19
CA ILE A 263 -11.27 4.42 -23.66
C ILE A 263 -12.29 4.65 -22.55
N GLN A 264 -12.34 5.88 -22.04
CA GLN A 264 -13.32 6.29 -21.03
C GLN A 264 -14.66 6.70 -21.69
N LYS A 265 -15.72 6.81 -20.86
CA LYS A 265 -17.12 7.08 -21.25
C LYS A 265 -17.36 8.35 -22.08
N CYS A 266 -16.39 9.20 -22.30
CA CYS A 266 -16.55 10.45 -23.04
C CYS A 266 -16.39 10.33 -24.57
N PHE A 267 -16.06 9.15 -25.12
CA PHE A 267 -15.78 8.97 -26.55
C PHE A 267 -16.84 8.15 -27.27
N LYS A 268 -17.19 8.55 -28.49
CA LYS A 268 -17.96 7.70 -29.42
C LYS A 268 -16.99 6.80 -30.17
N VAL A 269 -17.07 5.49 -29.93
CA VAL A 269 -16.20 4.52 -30.58
C VAL A 269 -16.77 4.13 -31.94
N ASN A 270 -16.12 4.56 -33.01
CA ASN A 270 -16.27 3.92 -34.31
C ASN A 270 -15.32 2.72 -34.36
N PHE A 271 -15.84 1.51 -34.20
CA PHE A 271 -15.03 0.28 -34.12
C PHE A 271 -14.18 0.00 -35.38
N SER A 272 -14.43 0.68 -36.50
CA SER A 272 -13.55 0.58 -37.67
C SER A 272 -12.10 1.03 -37.40
N ILE A 273 -11.85 1.86 -36.38
CA ILE A 273 -10.49 2.28 -35.97
C ILE A 273 -9.60 1.11 -35.56
N PHE A 274 -10.19 -0.01 -35.16
CA PHE A 274 -9.44 -1.19 -34.74
C PHE A 274 -8.94 -2.03 -35.93
N LYS A 275 -9.43 -1.78 -37.15
CA LYS A 275 -8.97 -2.51 -38.36
C LYS A 275 -7.48 -2.30 -38.64
N SER A 276 -6.94 -1.12 -38.34
CA SER A 276 -5.52 -0.79 -38.54
C SER A 276 -4.65 -1.09 -37.32
N ALA A 277 -5.24 -1.39 -36.16
CA ALA A 277 -4.52 -1.53 -34.90
C ALA A 277 -4.25 -3.02 -34.57
N SER A 278 -3.35 -3.63 -35.35
CA SER A 278 -3.07 -5.07 -35.32
C SER A 278 -2.30 -5.56 -34.08
N SER A 279 -1.71 -4.68 -33.28
CA SER A 279 -0.94 -5.07 -32.09
C SER A 279 -1.75 -4.99 -30.79
N ILE A 280 -3.04 -4.65 -30.81
CA ILE A 280 -3.81 -4.51 -29.57
C ILE A 280 -4.11 -5.90 -29.00
N HIS A 281 -3.66 -6.14 -27.77
CA HIS A 281 -3.93 -7.38 -27.02
C HIS A 281 -4.83 -7.13 -25.80
N THR A 282 -4.84 -5.89 -25.29
CA THR A 282 -5.69 -5.48 -24.17
C THR A 282 -6.53 -4.26 -24.54
N LEU A 283 -7.84 -4.37 -24.37
CA LEU A 283 -8.78 -3.29 -24.60
C LEU A 283 -9.67 -3.06 -23.38
N HIS A 284 -9.82 -1.81 -22.98
CA HIS A 284 -10.72 -1.38 -21.93
C HIS A 284 -11.68 -0.33 -22.48
N LEU A 285 -12.97 -0.68 -22.51
CA LEU A 285 -14.05 0.17 -22.99
C LEU A 285 -14.96 0.52 -21.82
N ASP A 286 -15.03 1.80 -21.48
CA ASP A 286 -16.10 2.34 -20.68
C ASP A 286 -17.14 2.95 -21.62
N CYS A 287 -18.22 2.22 -21.86
CA CYS A 287 -19.19 2.55 -22.90
C CYS A 287 -20.14 3.66 -22.44
N GLN A 288 -20.46 4.58 -23.36
CA GLN A 288 -21.68 5.37 -23.23
C GLN A 288 -22.89 4.45 -23.41
N ARG A 289 -24.02 4.84 -22.80
CA ARG A 289 -25.26 4.07 -22.90
C ARG A 289 -25.63 3.82 -24.37
N GLU A 290 -25.44 4.77 -25.27
CA GLU A 290 -25.95 4.67 -26.64
C GLU A 290 -25.06 3.89 -27.63
N ILE A 291 -23.86 3.43 -27.24
CA ILE A 291 -22.91 2.79 -28.18
C ILE A 291 -23.14 1.28 -28.29
N LEU A 292 -23.54 0.84 -29.48
CA LEU A 292 -23.64 -0.58 -29.83
C LEU A 292 -22.30 -1.10 -30.35
N ILE A 293 -21.78 -2.16 -29.72
CA ILE A 293 -20.65 -2.95 -30.25
C ILE A 293 -21.24 -3.94 -31.25
N GLU A 294 -20.92 -3.77 -32.53
CA GLU A 294 -21.35 -4.70 -33.58
C GLU A 294 -20.58 -6.04 -33.48
N PRO A 295 -21.19 -7.19 -33.78
CA PRO A 295 -20.48 -8.46 -33.88
C PRO A 295 -19.28 -8.38 -34.84
N ASN A 296 -18.17 -9.05 -34.51
CA ASN A 296 -16.91 -9.02 -35.28
C ASN A 296 -16.23 -7.64 -35.42
N SER A 297 -16.67 -6.62 -34.67
CA SER A 297 -16.08 -5.28 -34.75
C SER A 297 -14.83 -5.08 -33.88
N LEU A 298 -14.66 -5.92 -32.86
CA LEU A 298 -13.50 -5.91 -31.98
C LEU A 298 -12.31 -6.69 -32.61
N PRO A 299 -11.06 -6.25 -32.39
CA PRO A 299 -9.90 -6.90 -32.97
C PRO A 299 -9.72 -8.33 -32.45
N SER A 300 -9.43 -9.26 -33.37
CA SER A 300 -9.27 -10.70 -33.05
C SER A 300 -7.99 -11.00 -32.28
N THR A 301 -7.03 -10.07 -32.23
CA THR A 301 -5.77 -10.17 -31.47
C THR A 301 -5.95 -9.98 -29.96
N LEU A 302 -7.13 -9.56 -29.53
CA LEU A 302 -7.43 -9.34 -28.12
C LEU A 302 -7.35 -10.65 -27.32
N THR A 303 -6.64 -10.57 -26.19
CA THR A 303 -6.58 -11.62 -25.17
C THR A 303 -7.18 -11.16 -23.85
N LYS A 304 -7.25 -9.83 -23.62
CA LYS A 304 -7.90 -9.23 -22.46
C LYS A 304 -8.88 -8.13 -22.88
N LEU A 305 -10.10 -8.22 -22.40
CA LEU A 305 -11.16 -7.26 -22.69
C LEU A 305 -11.86 -6.84 -21.40
N THR A 306 -12.02 -5.54 -21.20
CA THR A 306 -12.89 -4.96 -20.18
C THR A 306 -13.97 -4.14 -20.86
N ILE A 307 -15.23 -4.40 -20.53
CA ILE A 307 -16.37 -3.61 -20.95
C ILE A 307 -17.09 -3.14 -19.69
N LYS A 308 -17.29 -1.83 -19.56
CA LYS A 308 -18.07 -1.20 -18.50
C LYS A 308 -19.23 -0.43 -19.10
N ASN A 309 -20.29 -0.25 -18.31
CA ASN A 309 -21.45 0.58 -18.66
C ASN A 309 -22.14 0.27 -20.01
N TYR A 310 -21.92 -0.92 -20.58
CA TYR A 310 -22.57 -1.37 -21.81
C TYR A 310 -23.97 -1.93 -21.51
N GLN A 311 -25.00 -1.38 -22.17
CA GLN A 311 -26.40 -1.69 -21.88
C GLN A 311 -27.07 -2.66 -22.86
N PHE A 312 -26.44 -2.95 -23.99
CA PHE A 312 -27.03 -3.81 -25.02
C PHE A 312 -26.76 -5.30 -24.75
N LYS A 313 -27.50 -6.16 -25.45
CA LYS A 313 -27.36 -7.62 -25.37
C LYS A 313 -25.97 -8.05 -25.85
N ILE A 314 -25.27 -8.89 -25.10
CA ILE A 314 -24.04 -9.53 -25.58
C ILE A 314 -24.44 -10.72 -26.45
N THR A 315 -24.30 -10.57 -27.77
CA THR A 315 -24.62 -11.62 -28.76
C THR A 315 -23.42 -12.50 -29.05
N LYS A 316 -23.66 -13.63 -29.72
CA LYS A 316 -22.60 -14.44 -30.32
C LYS A 316 -21.70 -13.58 -31.22
N ASP A 317 -20.41 -13.89 -31.23
CA ASP A 317 -19.36 -13.24 -32.03
C ASP A 317 -19.07 -11.76 -31.70
N LEU A 318 -19.70 -11.20 -30.66
CA LEU A 318 -19.34 -9.87 -30.14
C LEU A 318 -17.99 -9.91 -29.44
N ILE A 319 -17.78 -10.91 -28.57
CA ILE A 319 -16.52 -11.12 -27.86
C ILE A 319 -15.60 -11.97 -28.74
N PRO A 320 -14.37 -11.50 -29.08
CA PRO A 320 -13.47 -12.27 -29.93
C PRO A 320 -13.07 -13.63 -29.33
N SER A 321 -12.88 -14.64 -30.17
CA SER A 321 -12.61 -16.01 -29.74
C SER A 321 -11.25 -16.22 -29.06
N ASN A 322 -10.31 -15.27 -29.14
CA ASN A 322 -8.99 -15.36 -28.50
C ASN A 322 -8.94 -14.79 -27.06
N ILE A 323 -10.07 -14.28 -26.56
CA ILE A 323 -10.14 -13.68 -25.23
C ILE A 323 -9.91 -14.74 -24.13
N LYS A 324 -8.91 -14.49 -23.28
CA LYS A 324 -8.62 -15.29 -22.09
C LYS A 324 -9.16 -14.65 -20.81
N ILE A 325 -9.12 -13.32 -20.74
CA ILE A 325 -9.53 -12.53 -19.57
C ILE A 325 -10.64 -11.57 -19.99
N LEU A 326 -11.82 -11.74 -19.40
CA LEU A 326 -12.99 -10.91 -19.68
C LEU A 326 -13.51 -10.26 -18.39
N HIS A 327 -13.65 -8.94 -18.40
CA HIS A 327 -14.28 -8.18 -17.33
C HIS A 327 -15.52 -7.46 -17.87
N LEU A 328 -16.70 -7.80 -17.35
CA LEU A 328 -18.00 -7.22 -17.69
C LEU A 328 -18.55 -6.49 -16.46
N GLU A 329 -18.29 -5.19 -16.37
CA GLU A 329 -18.66 -4.33 -15.22
C GLU A 329 -19.89 -3.45 -15.55
N ASN A 330 -20.91 -4.03 -16.17
CA ASN A 330 -22.08 -3.28 -16.63
C ASN A 330 -23.13 -3.18 -15.52
N GLU A 331 -23.57 -1.96 -15.20
CA GLU A 331 -24.62 -1.65 -14.21
C GLU A 331 -26.01 -2.16 -14.59
N LEU A 332 -26.27 -2.39 -15.88
CA LEU A 332 -27.61 -2.63 -16.42
C LEU A 332 -27.67 -3.94 -17.21
N ASN A 333 -28.78 -4.64 -17.03
CA ASN A 333 -29.15 -6.00 -17.44
C ASN A 333 -29.21 -6.25 -18.97
N GLY A 334 -28.20 -5.87 -19.75
CA GLY A 334 -28.09 -6.40 -21.12
C GLY A 334 -27.99 -7.93 -21.05
N PRO A 335 -28.96 -8.70 -21.58
CA PRO A 335 -28.89 -10.16 -21.46
C PRO A 335 -27.65 -10.67 -22.20
N ILE A 336 -27.01 -11.71 -21.67
CA ILE A 336 -25.98 -12.45 -22.40
C ILE A 336 -26.70 -13.55 -23.16
N GLU A 337 -26.56 -13.60 -24.48
CA GLU A 337 -27.11 -14.68 -25.27
C GLU A 337 -26.50 -16.02 -24.85
N LYS A 338 -27.28 -17.09 -24.94
CA LYS A 338 -26.76 -18.44 -24.76
C LYS A 338 -25.58 -18.65 -25.72
N ASP A 339 -24.47 -19.17 -25.20
CA ASP A 339 -23.24 -19.43 -25.94
C ASP A 339 -22.53 -18.18 -26.53
N ALA A 340 -22.83 -16.97 -26.01
CA ALA A 340 -22.16 -15.73 -26.46
C ALA A 340 -20.69 -15.63 -26.02
N LEU A 341 -20.31 -16.32 -24.94
CA LEU A 341 -18.97 -16.26 -24.39
C LEU A 341 -18.07 -17.33 -25.00
N PRO A 342 -16.87 -16.96 -25.51
CA PRO A 342 -15.89 -17.92 -26.01
C PRO A 342 -15.42 -18.94 -24.96
N GLU A 343 -15.23 -20.18 -25.40
CA GLU A 343 -14.70 -21.29 -24.56
C GLU A 343 -13.23 -21.10 -24.12
N THR A 344 -12.52 -20.15 -24.73
CA THR A 344 -11.13 -19.78 -24.43
C THR A 344 -10.97 -18.92 -23.17
N ILE A 345 -12.08 -18.42 -22.62
CA ILE A 345 -12.08 -17.60 -21.41
C ILE A 345 -11.67 -18.48 -20.21
N THR A 346 -10.61 -18.06 -19.53
CA THR A 346 -10.12 -18.68 -18.30
C THR A 346 -10.41 -17.82 -17.06
N HIS A 347 -10.56 -16.50 -17.26
CA HIS A 347 -10.84 -15.53 -16.20
C HIS A 347 -12.05 -14.68 -16.56
N LEU A 348 -13.10 -14.77 -15.76
CA LEU A 348 -14.33 -14.02 -15.93
C LEU A 348 -14.61 -13.17 -14.67
N THR A 349 -14.73 -11.87 -14.85
CA THR A 349 -15.39 -10.99 -13.88
C THR A 349 -16.68 -10.49 -14.49
N ILE A 350 -17.80 -10.63 -13.79
CA ILE A 350 -19.11 -10.26 -14.30
C ILE A 350 -19.97 -9.62 -13.20
N LYS A 351 -20.75 -8.60 -13.53
CA LYS A 351 -21.63 -7.96 -12.54
C LYS A 351 -22.90 -8.77 -12.22
N HIS A 352 -23.47 -9.42 -13.23
CA HIS A 352 -24.73 -10.14 -13.12
C HIS A 352 -24.63 -11.50 -13.82
N LEU A 353 -25.03 -12.58 -13.15
CA LEU A 353 -25.19 -13.90 -13.78
C LEU A 353 -26.65 -14.12 -14.18
N PRO A 354 -26.97 -14.22 -15.48
CA PRO A 354 -28.31 -14.60 -15.95
C PRO A 354 -28.76 -15.97 -15.39
N LYS A 355 -30.09 -16.17 -15.34
CA LYS A 355 -30.65 -17.51 -15.15
C LYS A 355 -30.26 -18.40 -16.33
N ASP A 356 -29.91 -19.66 -16.07
CA ASP A 356 -29.41 -20.62 -17.06
C ASP A 356 -28.08 -20.23 -17.76
N PHE A 357 -27.25 -19.43 -17.09
CA PHE A 357 -25.95 -19.04 -17.64
C PHE A 357 -25.01 -20.24 -17.80
N ILE A 358 -24.47 -20.41 -19.01
CA ILE A 358 -23.50 -21.45 -19.33
C ILE A 358 -22.10 -20.86 -19.24
N PHE A 359 -21.29 -21.41 -18.33
CA PHE A 359 -19.89 -21.02 -18.19
C PHE A 359 -19.00 -21.67 -19.26
N PRO A 360 -17.93 -20.99 -19.71
CA PRO A 360 -16.86 -21.60 -20.47
C PRO A 360 -16.28 -22.83 -19.73
N LYS A 361 -16.01 -23.91 -20.45
CA LYS A 361 -15.62 -25.21 -19.86
C LYS A 361 -14.23 -25.22 -19.25
N GLN A 362 -13.37 -24.27 -19.62
CA GLN A 362 -12.01 -24.13 -19.09
C GLN A 362 -11.88 -22.97 -18.09
N LEU A 363 -12.99 -22.49 -17.54
CA LEU A 363 -12.98 -21.37 -16.62
C LEU A 363 -12.27 -21.75 -15.32
N LEU A 364 -11.23 -20.98 -14.95
CA LEU A 364 -10.42 -21.18 -13.75
C LEU A 364 -10.73 -20.12 -12.68
N TYR A 365 -11.09 -18.92 -13.10
CA TYR A 365 -11.35 -17.79 -12.22
C TYR A 365 -12.71 -17.18 -12.50
N LEU A 366 -13.56 -17.10 -11.47
CA LEU A 366 -14.85 -16.44 -11.53
C LEU A 366 -15.00 -15.43 -10.38
N LYS A 367 -15.31 -14.19 -10.74
CA LYS A 367 -15.72 -13.15 -9.80
C LYS A 367 -17.04 -12.52 -10.21
N VAL A 368 -18.03 -12.57 -9.33
CA VAL A 368 -19.32 -11.90 -9.50
C VAL A 368 -19.37 -10.65 -8.65
N ILE A 369 -19.41 -9.47 -9.27
CA ILE A 369 -19.33 -8.18 -8.58
C ILE A 369 -20.69 -7.50 -8.45
N GLY A 370 -20.90 -6.76 -7.36
CA GLY A 370 -21.92 -5.70 -7.29
C GLY A 370 -23.40 -6.12 -7.18
N ILE A 371 -23.74 -7.41 -7.33
CA ILE A 371 -25.11 -7.91 -7.08
C ILE A 371 -25.03 -9.23 -6.30
N TYR A 372 -26.01 -9.44 -5.43
CA TYR A 372 -26.17 -10.69 -4.70
C TYR A 372 -26.81 -11.76 -5.60
N LEU A 373 -26.23 -12.95 -5.63
CA LEU A 373 -26.89 -14.12 -6.18
C LEU A 373 -28.01 -14.56 -5.23
N HIS A 374 -29.25 -14.52 -5.73
CA HIS A 374 -30.47 -14.86 -4.97
C HIS A 374 -30.84 -16.33 -5.11
N GLU A 375 -30.71 -16.88 -6.32
CA GLU A 375 -30.93 -18.30 -6.64
C GLU A 375 -29.56 -18.98 -6.79
N ILE A 376 -29.36 -20.09 -6.07
CA ILE A 376 -28.17 -20.91 -6.16
C ILE A 376 -28.65 -22.33 -6.47
N GLU A 377 -28.32 -22.80 -7.67
CA GLU A 377 -28.68 -24.15 -8.14
C GLU A 377 -27.58 -25.16 -7.80
N GLU A 378 -27.93 -26.44 -7.76
CA GLU A 378 -26.95 -27.51 -7.62
C GLU A 378 -26.07 -27.55 -8.87
N ASN A 379 -24.74 -27.61 -8.70
CA ASN A 379 -23.76 -27.63 -9.80
C ASN A 379 -23.78 -26.37 -10.69
N MET A 380 -24.19 -25.22 -10.15
CA MET A 380 -24.19 -23.94 -10.86
C MET A 380 -22.81 -23.55 -11.40
N PHE A 381 -21.73 -23.85 -10.66
CA PHE A 381 -20.38 -23.43 -11.01
C PHE A 381 -19.57 -24.57 -11.65
N PRO A 382 -18.71 -24.29 -12.65
CA PRO A 382 -17.88 -25.31 -13.28
C PRO A 382 -16.87 -25.90 -12.29
N ASN A 383 -16.62 -27.21 -12.39
CA ASN A 383 -15.71 -27.93 -11.51
C ASN A 383 -14.22 -27.62 -11.75
N THR A 384 -13.91 -26.92 -12.84
CA THR A 384 -12.56 -26.47 -13.21
C THR A 384 -12.10 -25.24 -12.43
N LEU A 385 -12.99 -24.54 -11.72
CA LEU A 385 -12.63 -23.32 -11.00
C LEU A 385 -11.57 -23.58 -9.93
N GLU A 386 -10.57 -22.73 -9.92
CA GLU A 386 -9.57 -22.60 -8.85
C GLU A 386 -9.88 -21.40 -7.94
N HIS A 387 -10.59 -20.38 -8.45
CA HIS A 387 -10.94 -19.16 -7.72
C HIS A 387 -12.42 -18.80 -7.93
N LEU A 388 -13.14 -18.59 -6.82
CA LEU A 388 -14.55 -18.19 -6.82
C LEU A 388 -14.80 -17.07 -5.80
N ASP A 389 -15.34 -15.94 -6.27
CA ASP A 389 -15.63 -14.76 -5.44
C ASP A 389 -17.02 -14.19 -5.80
N PHE A 390 -17.96 -14.18 -4.85
CA PHE A 390 -19.28 -13.59 -5.08
C PHE A 390 -20.03 -13.19 -3.80
N TYR A 391 -21.11 -12.41 -3.99
CA TYR A 391 -22.07 -12.07 -2.96
C TYR A 391 -23.32 -12.96 -3.09
N CYS A 392 -23.82 -13.50 -2.00
CA CYS A 392 -24.94 -14.43 -1.95
C CYS A 392 -26.01 -13.94 -0.98
N ASN A 393 -27.27 -13.89 -1.41
CA ASN A 393 -28.40 -13.56 -0.55
C ASN A 393 -29.34 -14.76 -0.33
N ALA A 394 -28.95 -15.95 -0.81
CA ALA A 394 -29.69 -17.17 -0.52
C ALA A 394 -29.67 -17.46 0.99
N GLN A 395 -30.81 -17.90 1.54
CA GLN A 395 -30.91 -18.26 2.96
C GLN A 395 -30.02 -19.46 3.31
N HIS A 396 -29.87 -20.39 2.36
CA HIS A 396 -29.04 -21.59 2.47
C HIS A 396 -28.23 -21.73 1.19
N PHE A 397 -26.90 -21.66 1.29
CA PHE A 397 -26.00 -21.97 0.18
C PHE A 397 -25.80 -23.49 0.13
N ASN A 398 -26.25 -24.13 -0.95
CA ASN A 398 -26.22 -25.58 -1.12
C ASN A 398 -25.74 -26.00 -2.52
N CYS A 399 -24.75 -25.28 -3.07
CA CYS A 399 -24.12 -25.66 -4.32
C CYS A 399 -22.88 -26.49 -4.04
N THR A 400 -22.79 -27.68 -4.65
CA THR A 400 -21.56 -28.47 -4.71
C THR A 400 -20.47 -27.68 -5.43
N LEU A 401 -19.30 -27.59 -4.83
CA LEU A 401 -18.14 -26.90 -5.41
C LEU A 401 -17.12 -27.93 -5.92
N GLY A 402 -16.43 -27.62 -7.02
CA GLY A 402 -15.42 -28.51 -7.61
C GLY A 402 -14.19 -28.70 -6.73
N ASN A 403 -13.57 -29.89 -6.81
CA ASN A 403 -12.37 -30.25 -6.05
C ASN A 403 -11.06 -29.62 -6.56
N ASN A 404 -11.12 -28.70 -7.55
CA ASN A 404 -9.98 -27.89 -7.96
C ASN A 404 -9.95 -26.52 -7.27
N LEU A 405 -11.02 -26.17 -6.54
CA LEU A 405 -11.17 -24.85 -5.95
C LEU A 405 -10.15 -24.67 -4.82
N LYS A 406 -9.28 -23.67 -4.96
CA LYS A 406 -8.23 -23.30 -4.00
C LYS A 406 -8.60 -22.06 -3.20
N TYR A 407 -9.26 -21.10 -3.84
CA TYR A 407 -9.71 -19.85 -3.24
C TYR A 407 -11.23 -19.73 -3.30
N PHE A 408 -11.86 -19.48 -2.15
CA PHE A 408 -13.28 -19.19 -2.09
C PHE A 408 -13.59 -17.99 -1.22
N HIS A 409 -14.19 -16.96 -1.82
CA HIS A 409 -14.73 -15.80 -1.14
C HIS A 409 -16.24 -15.71 -1.32
N ILE A 410 -16.97 -15.67 -0.22
CA ILE A 410 -18.41 -15.50 -0.22
C ILE A 410 -18.84 -14.51 0.85
N PHE A 411 -19.60 -13.49 0.45
CA PHE A 411 -20.43 -12.76 1.38
C PHE A 411 -21.80 -13.43 1.42
N THR A 412 -22.29 -13.84 2.59
CA THR A 412 -23.63 -14.42 2.69
C THR A 412 -24.35 -14.04 3.98
N GLY A 413 -25.62 -13.66 3.84
CA GLY A 413 -26.55 -13.55 4.98
C GLY A 413 -27.04 -14.90 5.50
N GLY A 414 -26.96 -15.94 4.66
CA GLY A 414 -27.45 -17.29 4.91
C GLY A 414 -26.45 -18.22 5.58
N SER A 415 -26.82 -19.50 5.71
CA SER A 415 -25.93 -20.57 6.16
C SER A 415 -25.32 -21.31 4.98
N ILE A 416 -24.09 -21.78 5.13
CA ILE A 416 -23.41 -22.68 4.19
C ILE A 416 -23.71 -24.13 4.61
N SER A 417 -24.22 -24.95 3.69
CA SER A 417 -24.59 -26.35 3.97
C SER A 417 -23.37 -27.20 4.29
N GLU A 418 -23.56 -28.28 5.03
CA GLU A 418 -22.47 -29.13 5.50
C GLU A 418 -21.90 -29.97 4.34
N GLY A 419 -20.57 -30.11 4.28
CA GLY A 419 -19.90 -30.94 3.27
C GLY A 419 -19.73 -30.32 1.87
N ILE A 420 -20.22 -29.10 1.62
CA ILE A 420 -20.11 -28.48 0.28
C ILE A 420 -18.78 -27.77 0.01
N LEU A 421 -18.02 -27.47 1.06
CA LEU A 421 -16.70 -26.85 0.93
C LEU A 421 -15.66 -27.96 0.63
N PRO A 422 -14.96 -27.91 -0.52
CA PRO A 422 -14.05 -28.97 -0.94
C PRO A 422 -12.74 -28.94 -0.16
N ASN A 423 -12.12 -30.11 0.03
CA ASN A 423 -10.84 -30.24 0.74
C ASN A 423 -9.64 -29.68 -0.04
N SER A 424 -9.82 -29.29 -1.30
CA SER A 424 -8.81 -28.60 -2.10
C SER A 424 -8.61 -27.14 -1.71
N LEU A 425 -9.54 -26.56 -0.94
CA LEU A 425 -9.44 -25.17 -0.53
C LEU A 425 -8.20 -24.92 0.32
N GLU A 426 -7.48 -23.85 -0.02
CA GLU A 426 -6.33 -23.33 0.71
C GLU A 426 -6.66 -21.97 1.35
N GLU A 427 -7.53 -21.18 0.71
CA GLU A 427 -7.95 -19.86 1.16
C GLU A 427 -9.48 -19.77 1.23
N LEU A 428 -10.01 -19.45 2.41
CA LEU A 428 -11.44 -19.32 2.65
C LEU A 428 -11.76 -18.00 3.32
N HIS A 429 -12.51 -17.16 2.61
CA HIS A 429 -12.99 -15.87 3.06
C HIS A 429 -14.52 -15.89 3.12
N ILE A 430 -15.09 -15.81 4.33
CA ILE A 430 -16.54 -15.78 4.51
C ILE A 430 -16.90 -14.50 5.25
N ALA A 431 -17.67 -13.63 4.59
CA ALA A 431 -18.28 -12.48 5.22
C ALA A 431 -19.71 -12.83 5.65
N PHE A 432 -19.94 -12.97 6.96
CA PHE A 432 -21.23 -13.37 7.50
C PHE A 432 -22.17 -12.18 7.69
N GLY A 433 -23.43 -12.36 7.30
CA GLY A 433 -24.52 -11.50 7.71
C GLY A 433 -25.07 -11.88 9.09
N GLN A 434 -25.49 -13.13 9.31
CA GLN A 434 -26.15 -13.55 10.58
C GLN A 434 -26.09 -15.04 10.97
N LYS A 435 -25.61 -15.98 10.13
CA LYS A 435 -25.62 -17.43 10.45
C LYS A 435 -24.24 -18.09 10.48
N LYS A 436 -24.12 -19.18 11.26
CA LYS A 436 -22.88 -19.92 11.55
C LYS A 436 -22.47 -20.88 10.42
N LEU A 437 -21.16 -21.06 10.25
CA LEU A 437 -20.56 -22.21 9.54
C LEU A 437 -20.44 -23.40 10.51
N ARG A 438 -20.58 -24.64 10.02
CA ARG A 438 -20.48 -25.87 10.85
C ARG A 438 -19.12 -26.56 10.78
N SER A 439 -18.45 -26.48 9.63
CA SER A 439 -17.18 -27.17 9.40
C SER A 439 -16.32 -26.37 8.43
N ILE A 440 -15.01 -26.40 8.65
CA ILE A 440 -14.01 -25.80 7.76
C ILE A 440 -13.18 -26.94 7.16
N PRO A 441 -12.86 -26.93 5.85
CA PRO A 441 -12.03 -27.95 5.23
C PRO A 441 -10.64 -28.07 5.87
N LYS A 442 -10.07 -29.28 5.88
CA LYS A 442 -8.86 -29.58 6.66
C LYS A 442 -7.54 -29.00 6.14
N ASN A 443 -7.52 -28.47 4.90
CA ASN A 443 -6.32 -28.01 4.21
C ASN A 443 -6.25 -26.47 4.10
N ILE A 444 -7.17 -25.74 4.74
CA ILE A 444 -7.18 -24.28 4.74
C ILE A 444 -5.90 -23.75 5.39
N LYS A 445 -5.14 -22.93 4.67
CA LYS A 445 -3.98 -22.19 5.15
C LYS A 445 -4.38 -20.79 5.64
N SER A 446 -5.25 -20.11 4.90
CA SER A 446 -5.76 -18.78 5.22
C SER A 446 -7.26 -18.80 5.47
N LEU A 447 -7.68 -18.40 6.68
CA LEU A 447 -9.09 -18.32 7.07
C LEU A 447 -9.46 -16.89 7.46
N SER A 448 -10.45 -16.32 6.79
CA SER A 448 -11.01 -15.01 7.12
C SER A 448 -12.51 -15.12 7.37
N LEU A 449 -12.93 -14.77 8.58
CA LEU A 449 -14.32 -14.68 9.01
C LEU A 449 -14.63 -13.19 9.24
N SER A 450 -15.45 -12.58 8.39
CA SER A 450 -15.67 -11.12 8.40
C SER A 450 -17.16 -10.74 8.38
N GLY A 451 -17.48 -9.46 8.15
CA GLY A 451 -18.84 -8.93 8.17
C GLY A 451 -19.37 -8.69 9.59
N LYS A 452 -20.57 -9.20 9.89
CA LYS A 452 -21.20 -9.14 11.22
C LYS A 452 -20.77 -10.30 12.14
N PHE A 453 -19.71 -11.01 11.78
CA PHE A 453 -19.15 -12.08 12.59
C PHE A 453 -18.76 -11.54 13.98
N ASN A 454 -19.46 -12.05 15.00
CA ASN A 454 -19.18 -11.75 16.41
C ASN A 454 -19.74 -12.87 17.30
N TRP A 455 -19.58 -14.12 16.87
CA TRP A 455 -19.96 -15.28 17.68
C TRP A 455 -18.73 -15.93 18.28
N SER A 456 -18.94 -16.68 19.35
CA SER A 456 -17.87 -17.52 19.88
C SER A 456 -17.48 -18.57 18.82
N ILE A 457 -16.18 -18.71 18.61
CA ILE A 457 -15.60 -19.78 17.80
C ILE A 457 -15.69 -21.16 18.49
N LYS A 458 -15.99 -21.19 19.80
CA LYS A 458 -16.11 -22.41 20.60
C LYS A 458 -17.26 -23.30 20.14
N GLY A 459 -16.92 -24.56 19.82
CA GLY A 459 -17.88 -25.67 19.68
C GLY A 459 -18.72 -25.69 18.41
N PHE A 460 -18.55 -24.72 17.50
CA PHE A 460 -19.28 -24.67 16.22
C PHE A 460 -18.40 -24.87 14.99
N THR A 461 -17.10 -24.60 15.11
CA THR A 461 -16.11 -24.77 14.04
C THR A 461 -14.74 -24.96 14.67
N LYS A 462 -14.18 -26.16 14.60
CA LYS A 462 -12.75 -26.33 14.85
C LYS A 462 -11.99 -25.66 13.73
N ILE A 463 -11.13 -24.71 14.06
CA ILE A 463 -10.17 -24.16 13.10
C ILE A 463 -9.17 -25.30 12.78
N PRO A 464 -8.97 -25.65 11.50
CA PRO A 464 -8.06 -26.74 11.12
C PRO A 464 -6.62 -26.49 11.54
N GLU A 465 -5.87 -27.57 11.79
CA GLU A 465 -4.45 -27.50 12.14
C GLU A 465 -3.62 -26.78 11.08
N SER A 466 -3.97 -26.91 9.80
CA SER A 466 -3.28 -26.31 8.65
C SER A 466 -3.31 -24.79 8.59
N VAL A 467 -4.16 -24.13 9.37
CA VAL A 467 -4.34 -22.67 9.29
C VAL A 467 -3.09 -21.97 9.82
N THR A 468 -2.47 -21.16 8.96
CA THR A 468 -1.30 -20.33 9.29
C THR A 468 -1.71 -18.88 9.57
N THR A 469 -2.78 -18.40 8.93
CA THR A 469 -3.29 -17.04 9.11
C THR A 469 -4.80 -17.02 9.37
N LEU A 470 -5.21 -16.34 10.45
CA LEU A 470 -6.59 -16.22 10.87
C LEU A 470 -7.01 -14.74 10.98
N SER A 471 -8.12 -14.36 10.35
CA SER A 471 -8.76 -13.04 10.55
C SER A 471 -10.19 -13.23 11.06
N LEU A 472 -10.54 -12.60 12.18
CA LEU A 472 -11.85 -12.71 12.84
C LEU A 472 -12.77 -11.51 12.55
N GLY A 473 -12.35 -10.56 11.71
CA GLY A 473 -13.22 -9.51 11.19
C GLY A 473 -13.44 -8.31 12.12
N TYR A 474 -13.93 -7.21 11.54
CA TYR A 474 -13.98 -5.87 12.17
C TYR A 474 -14.75 -5.80 13.50
N LEU A 475 -15.86 -6.54 13.63
CA LEU A 475 -16.80 -6.46 14.76
C LEU A 475 -16.58 -7.55 15.82
N PHE A 476 -15.60 -8.44 15.66
CA PHE A 476 -15.39 -9.51 16.60
C PHE A 476 -14.93 -8.98 17.96
N ASN A 477 -15.69 -9.33 19.00
CA ASN A 477 -15.43 -8.92 20.37
C ASN A 477 -15.99 -9.97 21.35
N LYS A 478 -15.83 -11.26 21.03
CA LYS A 478 -16.21 -12.36 21.92
C LYS A 478 -15.00 -12.87 22.69
N PRO A 479 -15.20 -13.28 23.97
CA PRO A 479 -14.11 -13.79 24.78
C PRO A 479 -13.54 -15.07 24.16
N LEU A 480 -12.22 -15.21 24.24
CA LEU A 480 -11.52 -16.42 23.81
C LEU A 480 -11.58 -17.46 24.93
N CYS A 481 -12.01 -18.68 24.63
CA CYS A 481 -12.00 -19.72 25.65
C CYS A 481 -10.60 -20.33 25.80
N LYS A 482 -10.38 -21.02 26.93
CA LYS A 482 -9.19 -21.85 27.10
C LYS A 482 -9.16 -22.90 25.97
N ASN A 483 -7.99 -23.10 25.36
CA ASN A 483 -7.76 -24.06 24.28
C ASN A 483 -8.51 -23.75 22.98
N GLU A 484 -8.95 -22.51 22.75
CA GLU A 484 -9.65 -22.12 21.51
C GLU A 484 -8.81 -22.40 20.26
N PHE A 485 -7.49 -22.19 20.37
CA PHE A 485 -6.53 -22.41 19.28
C PHE A 485 -5.65 -23.66 19.50
N ILE A 486 -6.07 -24.61 20.36
CA ILE A 486 -5.22 -25.75 20.74
C ILE A 486 -4.84 -26.67 19.57
N ASP A 487 -5.74 -26.76 18.58
CA ASP A 487 -5.54 -27.59 17.38
C ASP A 487 -4.73 -26.83 16.30
N CYS A 488 -4.53 -25.51 16.44
CA CYS A 488 -3.91 -24.64 15.44
C CYS A 488 -2.37 -24.62 15.54
N LYS A 489 -1.71 -25.76 15.30
CA LYS A 489 -0.25 -25.91 15.52
C LYS A 489 0.64 -25.12 14.57
N TYR A 490 0.10 -24.62 13.45
CA TYR A 490 0.84 -23.85 12.46
C TYR A 490 0.40 -22.38 12.38
N LEU A 491 -0.48 -21.92 13.29
CA LEU A 491 -1.01 -20.56 13.28
C LEU A 491 0.08 -19.57 13.69
N THR A 492 0.54 -18.74 12.74
CA THR A 492 1.62 -17.76 12.94
C THR A 492 1.10 -16.34 13.12
N SER A 493 -0.10 -16.03 12.61
CA SER A 493 -0.71 -14.70 12.68
C SER A 493 -2.22 -14.73 12.93
N ILE A 494 -2.67 -13.86 13.85
CA ILE A 494 -4.10 -13.62 14.13
C ILE A 494 -4.41 -12.12 14.00
N ASP A 495 -5.43 -11.81 13.23
CA ASP A 495 -6.06 -10.49 13.14
C ASP A 495 -7.43 -10.51 13.82
N PHE A 496 -7.53 -9.82 14.96
CA PHE A 496 -8.76 -9.70 15.74
C PHE A 496 -9.72 -8.61 15.23
N GLY A 497 -9.32 -7.83 14.22
CA GLY A 497 -10.06 -6.67 13.75
C GLY A 497 -10.06 -5.52 14.75
N LEU A 498 -11.02 -4.60 14.57
CA LEU A 498 -10.97 -3.29 15.24
C LEU A 498 -11.71 -3.23 16.56
N SER A 499 -12.63 -4.16 16.82
CA SER A 499 -13.54 -4.10 17.99
C SER A 499 -13.14 -5.00 19.16
N PHE A 500 -12.15 -5.89 18.99
CA PHE A 500 -11.79 -6.86 20.02
C PHE A 500 -11.17 -6.19 21.25
N ASN A 501 -11.84 -6.34 22.39
CA ASN A 501 -11.43 -5.78 23.68
C ASN A 501 -11.93 -6.66 24.84
N GLN A 502 -11.58 -7.95 24.82
CA GLN A 502 -11.90 -8.91 25.88
C GLN A 502 -10.67 -9.21 26.74
N GLU A 503 -10.87 -9.71 27.96
CA GLU A 503 -9.76 -10.16 28.82
C GLU A 503 -8.99 -11.32 28.16
N LEU A 504 -7.67 -11.22 28.15
CA LEU A 504 -6.78 -12.30 27.82
C LEU A 504 -6.45 -13.15 29.05
N HIS A 505 -6.43 -14.46 28.86
CA HIS A 505 -6.13 -15.46 29.88
C HIS A 505 -4.91 -16.30 29.48
N PRO A 506 -4.22 -16.91 30.48
CA PRO A 506 -3.08 -17.77 30.21
C PRO A 506 -3.38 -18.93 29.26
N ASN A 507 -2.43 -19.24 28.37
CA ASN A 507 -2.47 -20.36 27.42
C ASN A 507 -3.66 -20.31 26.44
N GLN A 508 -4.12 -19.11 26.07
CA GLN A 508 -5.15 -18.93 25.04
C GLN A 508 -4.60 -19.08 23.62
N PHE A 509 -3.37 -18.62 23.37
CA PHE A 509 -2.73 -18.64 22.06
C PHE A 509 -1.84 -19.88 21.87
N PRO A 510 -1.65 -20.36 20.62
CA PRO A 510 -0.76 -21.48 20.34
C PRO A 510 0.71 -21.04 20.34
N GLU A 511 1.62 -21.98 20.66
CA GLU A 511 3.09 -21.77 20.67
C GLU A 511 3.71 -21.62 19.27
N SER A 512 2.89 -21.58 18.21
CA SER A 512 3.31 -21.25 16.85
C SER A 512 3.15 -19.76 16.50
N LEU A 513 2.43 -18.99 17.33
CA LEU A 513 2.07 -17.61 17.02
C LEU A 513 3.30 -16.71 17.13
N THR A 514 3.71 -16.07 16.03
CA THR A 514 4.86 -15.17 15.97
C THR A 514 4.45 -13.71 15.87
N TYR A 515 3.28 -13.43 15.30
CA TYR A 515 2.76 -12.08 15.09
C TYR A 515 1.38 -11.90 15.73
N LEU A 516 1.25 -10.89 16.60
CA LEU A 516 -0.02 -10.50 17.19
C LEU A 516 -0.14 -8.97 17.22
N SER A 517 -1.24 -8.46 16.67
CA SER A 517 -1.55 -7.03 16.67
C SER A 517 -3.02 -6.81 16.99
N PHE A 518 -3.26 -5.85 17.88
CA PHE A 518 -4.59 -5.35 18.21
C PHE A 518 -4.75 -3.91 17.75
N CYS A 519 -5.99 -3.46 17.55
CA CYS A 519 -6.26 -2.06 17.19
C CYS A 519 -6.88 -1.23 18.33
N SER A 520 -8.07 -1.61 18.81
CA SER A 520 -8.81 -0.91 19.87
C SER A 520 -8.87 -1.72 21.17
N PHE A 521 -7.76 -2.39 21.51
CA PHE A 521 -7.69 -3.29 22.66
C PHE A 521 -7.24 -2.55 23.92
N ASN A 522 -7.86 -2.89 25.05
CA ASN A 522 -7.53 -2.43 26.39
C ASN A 522 -7.69 -3.56 27.42
N ASN A 523 -7.57 -4.82 26.98
CA ASN A 523 -7.74 -6.03 27.79
C ASN A 523 -9.05 -6.06 28.60
N GLY A 524 -10.15 -5.54 28.03
CA GLY A 524 -11.44 -5.44 28.74
C GLY A 524 -11.44 -4.47 29.93
N GLY A 525 -10.44 -3.59 30.04
CA GLY A 525 -10.23 -2.72 31.19
C GLY A 525 -9.60 -3.42 32.41
N LEU A 526 -8.95 -4.58 32.19
CA LEU A 526 -8.32 -5.36 33.24
C LEU A 526 -6.77 -5.36 33.12
N PRO A 527 -6.03 -5.46 34.23
CA PRO A 527 -4.57 -5.54 34.21
C PRO A 527 -4.03 -6.78 33.47
N LEU A 528 -2.97 -6.60 32.68
CA LEU A 528 -2.19 -7.70 32.13
C LEU A 528 -1.15 -8.13 33.16
N THR A 529 -1.52 -9.01 34.09
CA THR A 529 -0.64 -9.41 35.21
C THR A 529 -0.41 -10.91 35.34
N LYS A 530 -1.06 -11.70 34.50
CA LYS A 530 -0.96 -13.17 34.53
C LYS A 530 0.21 -13.63 33.66
N ARG A 531 0.86 -14.71 34.08
CA ARG A 531 1.91 -15.40 33.30
C ARG A 531 1.32 -16.15 32.11
N ASN A 532 2.13 -16.36 31.08
CA ASN A 532 1.79 -17.16 29.89
C ASN A 532 0.52 -16.66 29.16
N ILE A 533 0.25 -15.35 29.22
CA ILE A 533 -0.81 -14.74 28.39
C ILE A 533 -0.40 -14.84 26.92
N PHE A 534 0.85 -14.49 26.61
CA PHE A 534 1.43 -14.55 25.27
C PHE A 534 2.35 -15.77 25.12
N PRO A 535 2.40 -16.42 23.94
CA PRO A 535 3.21 -17.62 23.71
C PRO A 535 4.70 -17.31 23.60
N SER A 536 5.54 -18.32 23.83
CA SER A 536 7.00 -18.18 23.83
C SER A 536 7.58 -17.91 22.43
N SER A 537 6.87 -18.28 21.37
CA SER A 537 7.23 -18.01 19.98
C SER A 537 7.04 -16.56 19.53
N LEU A 538 6.37 -15.71 20.32
CA LEU A 538 5.94 -14.40 19.85
C LEU A 538 7.14 -13.49 19.56
N GLU A 539 7.20 -12.92 18.35
CA GLU A 539 8.26 -12.03 17.87
C GLU A 539 7.78 -10.57 17.78
N TYR A 540 6.50 -10.36 17.46
CA TYR A 540 5.88 -9.05 17.32
C TYR A 540 4.59 -8.96 18.15
N LEU A 541 4.49 -7.91 18.97
CA LEU A 541 3.29 -7.58 19.73
C LEU A 541 2.93 -6.11 19.61
N ASP A 542 1.71 -5.82 19.14
CA ASP A 542 1.08 -4.50 19.25
C ASP A 542 -0.20 -4.61 20.07
N LEU A 543 -0.24 -3.98 21.25
CA LEU A 543 -1.39 -3.95 22.16
C LEU A 543 -2.51 -3.00 21.68
N GLY A 544 -2.29 -2.24 20.61
CA GLY A 544 -3.27 -1.36 20.01
C GLY A 544 -3.37 0.01 20.67
N SER A 545 -3.97 0.94 19.94
CA SER A 545 -3.95 2.37 20.26
C SER A 545 -4.65 2.76 21.58
N LEU A 546 -5.53 1.89 22.10
CA LEU A 546 -6.36 2.15 23.27
C LEU A 546 -5.85 1.50 24.57
N PHE A 547 -4.76 0.74 24.51
CA PHE A 547 -4.28 0.01 25.67
C PHE A 547 -3.72 0.97 26.73
N ASP A 548 -4.24 0.86 27.94
CA ASP A 548 -3.87 1.67 29.11
C ASP A 548 -4.18 0.90 30.40
N GLN A 549 -3.57 -0.27 30.57
CA GLN A 549 -3.73 -1.11 31.77
C GLN A 549 -2.38 -1.45 32.41
N PRO A 550 -2.33 -1.69 33.74
CA PRO A 550 -1.10 -2.11 34.39
C PRO A 550 -0.55 -3.42 33.79
N ILE A 551 0.77 -3.49 33.63
CA ILE A 551 1.50 -4.67 33.16
C ILE A 551 2.28 -5.27 34.34
N GLY A 552 2.04 -6.54 34.63
CA GLY A 552 2.70 -7.27 35.71
C GLY A 552 4.03 -7.91 35.30
N ILE A 553 4.77 -8.37 36.31
CA ILE A 553 5.99 -9.16 36.12
C ILE A 553 5.65 -10.46 35.39
N ASP A 554 6.51 -10.85 34.44
CA ASP A 554 6.39 -12.08 33.63
C ASP A 554 5.15 -12.13 32.71
N THR A 555 4.57 -10.98 32.36
CA THR A 555 3.46 -10.88 31.40
C THR A 555 3.90 -11.26 29.98
N PHE A 556 5.05 -10.74 29.55
CA PHE A 556 5.64 -11.00 28.24
C PHE A 556 6.53 -12.26 28.26
N PRO A 557 6.68 -12.96 27.13
CA PRO A 557 7.46 -14.19 27.07
C PRO A 557 8.96 -13.93 27.30
N LYS A 558 9.60 -14.82 28.08
CA LYS A 558 11.04 -14.78 28.39
C LYS A 558 11.91 -15.56 27.39
N SER A 559 11.33 -16.06 26.31
CA SER A 559 11.98 -16.93 25.34
C SER A 559 13.17 -16.30 24.61
N GLY A 560 13.24 -14.97 24.59
CA GLY A 560 14.23 -14.25 23.80
C GLY A 560 13.76 -13.90 22.38
N ASN A 561 12.54 -14.34 21.99
CA ASN A 561 12.01 -14.18 20.63
C ASN A 561 11.36 -12.82 20.40
N LEU A 562 10.67 -12.26 21.41
CA LEU A 562 9.92 -11.01 21.26
C LEU A 562 10.89 -9.86 20.93
N LYS A 563 10.82 -9.35 19.69
CA LYS A 563 11.69 -8.28 19.17
C LYS A 563 10.97 -6.93 19.15
N THR A 564 9.67 -6.93 18.86
CA THR A 564 8.88 -5.71 18.74
C THR A 564 7.75 -5.68 19.77
N LEU A 565 7.68 -4.59 20.53
CA LEU A 565 6.59 -4.33 21.47
C LEU A 565 6.03 -2.92 21.28
N LYS A 566 4.72 -2.83 21.05
CA LYS A 566 3.97 -1.58 21.04
C LYS A 566 2.89 -1.61 22.12
N LEU A 567 2.98 -0.70 23.09
CA LEU A 567 2.01 -0.58 24.19
C LEU A 567 0.80 0.29 23.85
N GLY A 568 0.84 1.02 22.73
CA GLY A 568 -0.26 1.89 22.29
C GLY A 568 -0.13 3.34 22.76
N SER A 569 -0.77 4.24 22.01
CA SER A 569 -0.69 5.70 22.21
C SER A 569 -1.37 6.22 23.49
N ARG A 570 -2.16 5.39 24.19
CA ARG A 570 -2.88 5.77 25.41
C ARG A 570 -2.27 5.22 26.69
N PHE A 571 -1.20 4.42 26.60
CA PHE A 571 -0.62 3.77 27.77
C PHE A 571 0.03 4.79 28.72
N THR A 572 -0.52 5.01 29.90
CA THR A 572 -0.05 5.98 30.92
C THR A 572 0.61 5.32 32.13
N HIS A 573 0.47 4.01 32.27
CA HIS A 573 0.79 3.31 33.51
C HIS A 573 2.30 3.19 33.76
N LEU A 574 2.70 3.34 35.03
CA LEU A 574 4.08 3.13 35.46
C LEU A 574 4.47 1.66 35.27
N ILE A 575 5.55 1.41 34.55
CA ILE A 575 6.18 0.10 34.47
C ILE A 575 7.33 0.05 35.47
N SER A 576 7.28 -0.90 36.39
CA SER A 576 8.35 -1.09 37.37
C SER A 576 9.65 -1.50 36.67
N THR A 577 10.74 -0.83 37.00
CA THR A 577 12.10 -1.22 36.62
C THR A 577 12.63 -2.40 37.47
N LYS A 578 11.90 -2.75 38.54
CA LYS A 578 12.17 -3.93 39.36
C LYS A 578 11.35 -5.10 38.81
N GLY A 579 12.05 -6.16 38.43
CA GLY A 579 11.47 -7.35 37.78
C GLY A 579 11.59 -7.28 36.26
N ASN A 580 11.68 -8.45 35.62
CA ASN A 580 11.80 -8.59 34.17
C ASN A 580 10.43 -8.37 33.50
N ILE A 581 9.88 -7.14 33.58
CA ILE A 581 8.57 -6.82 32.99
C ILE A 581 8.70 -6.73 31.48
N ILE A 582 9.65 -5.92 30.98
CA ILE A 582 9.98 -5.84 29.55
C ILE A 582 11.16 -6.76 29.26
N PRO A 583 11.00 -7.81 28.42
CA PRO A 583 12.07 -8.75 28.12
C PRO A 583 13.28 -8.05 27.49
N SER A 584 14.48 -8.53 27.79
CA SER A 584 15.72 -8.09 27.15
C SER A 584 15.87 -8.52 25.68
N SER A 585 14.85 -9.12 25.08
CA SER A 585 14.88 -9.44 23.65
C SER A 585 14.35 -8.32 22.76
N ILE A 586 13.69 -7.32 23.34
CA ILE A 586 13.07 -6.21 22.62
C ILE A 586 14.17 -5.39 21.92
N THR A 587 14.05 -5.27 20.60
CA THR A 587 14.90 -4.45 19.73
C THR A 587 14.16 -3.21 19.18
N PHE A 588 12.84 -3.23 19.17
CA PHE A 588 12.01 -2.10 18.73
C PHE A 588 10.87 -1.86 19.72
N MET A 589 10.75 -0.61 20.16
CA MET A 589 9.64 -0.14 20.98
C MET A 589 9.04 1.12 20.35
N ASP A 590 7.72 1.14 20.14
CA ASP A 590 7.06 2.24 19.44
C ASP A 590 7.07 3.55 20.26
N ASN A 591 7.38 4.66 19.59
CA ASN A 591 7.56 5.98 20.20
C ASN A 591 6.28 6.72 20.58
N SER A 592 5.11 6.24 20.17
CA SER A 592 3.82 6.78 20.64
C SER A 592 3.64 6.69 22.17
N ILE A 593 4.52 5.97 22.85
CA ILE A 593 4.49 5.66 24.27
C ILE A 593 5.39 6.60 25.09
N ILE A 594 6.35 7.34 24.50
CA ILE A 594 7.42 8.05 25.24
C ILE A 594 6.96 9.39 25.86
N PHE A 595 5.65 9.60 26.01
CA PHE A 595 5.10 10.74 26.75
C PHE A 595 5.43 10.72 28.25
N TYR A 596 6.02 9.63 28.76
CA TYR A 596 6.18 9.42 30.19
C TYR A 596 7.63 9.17 30.58
N SER A 597 8.11 9.97 31.55
CA SER A 597 9.49 9.96 32.04
C SER A 597 9.95 8.62 32.63
N HIS A 598 9.02 7.77 33.09
CA HIS A 598 9.36 6.45 33.62
C HIS A 598 9.78 5.44 32.55
N LEU A 599 9.27 5.57 31.32
CA LEU A 599 9.65 4.70 30.21
C LEU A 599 11.08 4.99 29.73
N LEU A 600 11.57 6.22 29.89
CA LEU A 600 12.97 6.56 29.64
C LEU A 600 13.92 5.79 30.57
N ASN A 601 13.54 5.61 31.84
CA ASN A 601 14.34 4.81 32.77
C ASN A 601 14.40 3.33 32.37
N LEU A 602 13.34 2.79 31.73
CA LEU A 602 13.36 1.44 31.18
C LEU A 602 14.26 1.34 29.95
N ILE A 603 14.18 2.31 29.05
CA ILE A 603 15.07 2.44 27.88
C ILE A 603 16.54 2.46 28.33
N VAL A 604 16.87 3.17 29.41
CA VAL A 604 18.24 3.25 29.95
C VAL A 604 18.69 1.96 30.64
N THR A 605 17.78 1.16 31.19
CA THR A 605 18.12 -0.03 32.00
C THR A 605 18.09 -1.35 31.23
N ASN A 606 17.30 -1.44 30.15
CA ASN A 606 17.35 -2.58 29.23
C ASN A 606 18.49 -2.33 28.22
N GLN A 607 19.60 -3.07 28.35
CA GLN A 607 20.80 -2.93 27.51
C GLN A 607 20.60 -3.37 26.04
N THR A 608 19.36 -3.38 25.54
CA THR A 608 18.97 -4.07 24.32
C THR A 608 18.63 -3.05 23.26
N LEU A 609 19.19 -3.27 22.07
CA LEU A 609 19.21 -2.35 20.93
C LEU A 609 17.93 -1.53 20.82
N LEU A 610 18.04 -0.20 20.87
CA LEU A 610 16.91 0.70 20.71
C LEU A 610 16.88 1.22 19.28
N GLU A 611 15.96 0.67 18.48
CA GLU A 611 15.39 1.37 17.34
C GLU A 611 14.29 2.31 17.85
N ILE A 612 14.45 3.63 17.65
CA ILE A 612 13.54 4.68 18.16
C ILE A 612 13.07 5.53 16.98
N GLU A 613 11.75 5.74 16.84
CA GLU A 613 11.15 6.60 15.80
C GLU A 613 10.66 7.97 16.32
N LEU A 614 11.49 9.01 16.28
CA LEU A 614 11.11 10.33 16.77
C LEU A 614 10.07 11.02 15.87
N SER A 615 9.05 11.61 16.48
CA SER A 615 8.10 12.53 15.86
C SER A 615 8.10 13.88 16.59
N SER A 616 7.69 14.97 15.95
CA SER A 616 7.87 16.31 16.54
C SER A 616 7.21 16.53 17.91
N SER A 617 6.17 15.76 18.24
CA SER A 617 5.51 15.81 19.55
C SER A 617 6.42 15.29 20.67
N ASN A 618 6.78 16.19 21.61
CA ASN A 618 7.40 15.90 22.91
C ASN A 618 8.67 15.02 22.95
N CYS A 619 9.47 14.99 21.88
CA CYS A 619 10.77 14.28 21.87
C CYS A 619 11.87 14.93 22.73
N ASP A 620 11.63 16.08 23.36
CA ASP A 620 12.64 16.81 24.14
C ASP A 620 13.19 15.99 25.30
N LEU A 621 12.34 15.16 25.93
CA LEU A 621 12.77 14.29 27.02
C LEU A 621 13.80 13.23 26.57
N ILE A 622 13.72 12.77 25.32
CA ILE A 622 14.68 11.83 24.73
C ILE A 622 15.94 12.60 24.33
N LEU A 623 15.78 13.69 23.59
CA LEU A 623 16.90 14.47 23.04
C LEU A 623 17.77 15.12 24.12
N ASN A 624 17.18 15.42 25.28
CA ASN A 624 17.86 16.08 26.40
C ASN A 624 18.40 15.10 27.46
N ASP A 625 18.20 13.78 27.31
CA ASP A 625 18.77 12.79 28.24
C ASP A 625 19.98 12.07 27.61
N PRO A 626 21.22 12.38 28.07
CA PRO A 626 22.44 11.76 27.57
C PRO A 626 22.47 10.24 27.77
N ARG A 627 21.79 9.72 28.80
CA ARG A 627 21.76 8.28 29.12
C ARG A 627 20.96 7.51 28.08
N VAL A 628 19.93 8.15 27.52
CA VAL A 628 19.09 7.58 26.45
C VAL A 628 19.80 7.72 25.11
N THR A 629 20.20 8.93 24.74
CA THR A 629 20.84 9.22 23.43
C THR A 629 22.12 8.40 23.20
N SER A 630 22.94 8.19 24.23
CA SER A 630 24.16 7.36 24.14
C SER A 630 23.90 5.85 23.97
N SER A 631 22.67 5.38 24.19
CA SER A 631 22.29 3.95 24.06
C SER A 631 21.60 3.62 22.72
N ILE A 632 21.19 4.63 21.96
CA ILE A 632 20.42 4.45 20.71
C ILE A 632 21.34 3.95 19.60
N LYS A 633 20.96 2.83 18.97
CA LYS A 633 21.67 2.25 17.81
C LYS A 633 21.02 2.61 16.49
N LYS A 634 19.69 2.74 16.45
CA LYS A 634 18.98 3.17 15.24
C LYS A 634 18.00 4.26 15.58
N LEU A 635 18.15 5.39 14.90
CA LEU A 635 17.28 6.54 15.05
C LEU A 635 16.49 6.74 13.77
N THR A 636 15.17 6.64 13.84
CA THR A 636 14.28 7.00 12.75
C THR A 636 13.65 8.36 13.06
N LEU A 637 13.76 9.30 12.14
CA LEU A 637 13.11 10.61 12.20
C LEU A 637 11.92 10.57 11.26
N SER A 638 10.71 10.58 11.82
CA SER A 638 9.47 10.55 11.05
C SER A 638 9.31 11.81 10.19
N GLN A 639 8.37 11.75 9.23
CA GLN A 639 8.05 12.88 8.35
C GLN A 639 7.65 14.15 9.11
N LYS A 640 7.10 13.99 10.31
CA LYS A 640 6.63 15.10 11.16
C LYS A 640 7.75 15.71 12.00
N PHE A 641 8.96 15.15 12.02
CA PHE A 641 10.05 15.68 12.83
C PHE A 641 10.61 16.96 12.21
N TYR A 642 10.55 18.08 12.94
CA TYR A 642 10.98 19.41 12.47
C TYR A 642 11.90 20.14 13.47
N LYS A 643 12.37 19.44 14.51
CA LYS A 643 13.29 20.03 15.49
C LYS A 643 14.73 19.92 14.99
N VAL A 644 15.55 20.88 15.40
CA VAL A 644 16.99 20.84 15.13
C VAL A 644 17.58 19.72 15.97
N LEU A 645 18.27 18.79 15.33
CA LEU A 645 18.88 17.63 15.98
C LEU A 645 20.41 17.78 15.97
N ASN A 646 21.01 17.73 17.15
CA ASN A 646 22.44 17.49 17.28
C ASN A 646 22.70 16.00 17.54
N LEU A 647 23.48 15.37 16.65
CA LEU A 647 23.84 13.95 16.75
C LEU A 647 25.06 13.67 17.65
N ASP A 648 25.75 14.69 18.15
CA ASP A 648 26.94 14.53 19.01
C ASP A 648 26.66 13.69 20.27
N ASN A 649 25.43 13.76 20.79
CA ASN A 649 25.00 13.00 21.98
C ASN A 649 24.69 11.52 21.69
N PHE A 650 24.62 11.13 20.41
CA PHE A 650 24.28 9.77 19.96
C PHE A 650 25.55 8.95 19.72
N THR A 651 26.23 8.57 20.80
CA THR A 651 27.58 7.97 20.71
C THR A 651 27.62 6.55 20.11
N GLN A 652 26.51 5.81 20.19
CA GLN A 652 26.38 4.42 19.70
C GLN A 652 25.50 4.27 18.45
N ILE A 653 25.08 5.37 17.81
CA ILE A 653 24.21 5.32 16.64
C ILE A 653 24.91 4.61 15.48
N GLU A 654 24.27 3.56 14.95
CA GLU A 654 24.72 2.77 13.81
C GLU A 654 23.83 3.01 12.58
N SER A 655 22.56 3.39 12.76
CA SER A 655 21.61 3.66 11.67
C SER A 655 20.79 4.92 11.92
N LEU A 656 20.63 5.74 10.89
CA LEU A 656 19.83 6.96 10.92
C LEU A 656 18.87 6.97 9.72
N VAL A 657 17.57 6.85 9.97
CA VAL A 657 16.53 6.93 8.95
C VAL A 657 15.87 8.30 9.02
N VAL A 658 15.78 9.05 7.93
CA VAL A 658 15.23 10.42 7.91
C VAL A 658 14.13 10.50 6.87
N TYR A 659 12.87 10.38 7.28
CA TYR A 659 11.71 10.49 6.38
C TYR A 659 11.26 11.93 6.13
N GLY A 660 11.59 12.87 7.03
CA GLY A 660 11.14 14.27 6.99
C GLY A 660 11.97 15.18 6.08
N ARG A 661 12.03 16.47 6.43
CA ARG A 661 12.80 17.51 5.73
C ARG A 661 14.18 17.69 6.39
N PRO A 662 15.21 16.93 6.00
CA PRO A 662 16.53 16.96 6.63
C PRO A 662 17.17 18.34 6.72
N HIS A 663 16.93 19.23 5.75
CA HIS A 663 17.43 20.61 5.76
C HIS A 663 16.85 21.49 6.89
N LEU A 664 15.71 21.10 7.48
CA LEU A 664 15.14 21.76 8.67
C LEU A 664 15.63 21.13 9.97
N ILE A 665 16.09 19.87 9.89
CA ILE A 665 16.51 19.06 11.02
C ILE A 665 17.99 19.29 11.34
N PHE A 666 18.83 19.36 10.31
CA PHE A 666 20.27 19.53 10.44
C PHE A 666 20.63 20.94 9.96
N LYS A 667 20.74 21.89 10.91
CA LYS A 667 21.08 23.30 10.61
C LYS A 667 22.56 23.51 10.28
N ASP A 668 23.43 22.70 10.86
CA ASP A 668 24.88 22.72 10.66
C ASP A 668 25.36 21.39 10.07
N LYS A 669 26.67 21.28 9.79
CA LYS A 669 27.22 20.03 9.23
C LYS A 669 26.86 18.85 10.14
N ILE A 670 26.31 17.78 9.56
CA ILE A 670 26.10 16.53 10.32
C ILE A 670 27.46 16.02 10.76
N ASN A 671 27.69 16.02 12.07
CA ASN A 671 28.86 15.36 12.63
C ASN A 671 28.57 13.85 12.64
N ILE A 672 29.00 13.17 11.57
CA ILE A 672 28.85 11.73 11.46
C ILE A 672 29.82 11.10 12.47
N ASN A 673 29.28 10.72 13.63
CA ASN A 673 30.01 9.93 14.60
C ASN A 673 30.52 8.63 13.93
N GLY A 674 31.75 8.21 14.22
CA GLY A 674 32.42 7.06 13.59
C GLY A 674 31.70 5.71 13.75
N SER A 675 30.69 5.64 14.62
CA SER A 675 29.79 4.49 14.82
C SER A 675 28.69 4.37 13.75
N LEU A 676 28.33 5.45 13.06
CA LEU A 676 27.20 5.48 12.12
C LEU A 676 27.55 4.73 10.82
N LYS A 677 26.78 3.69 10.51
CA LYS A 677 26.99 2.78 9.36
C LYS A 677 25.95 2.96 8.26
N ILE A 678 24.73 3.36 8.61
CA ILE A 678 23.58 3.39 7.71
C ILE A 678 22.90 4.75 7.80
N ILE A 679 22.64 5.39 6.67
CA ILE A 679 21.70 6.51 6.57
C ILE A 679 20.66 6.16 5.51
N GLU A 680 19.39 6.15 5.88
CA GLU A 680 18.26 5.93 4.97
C GLU A 680 17.43 7.21 4.87
N THR A 681 17.00 7.58 3.67
CA THR A 681 16.14 8.76 3.45
C THR A 681 15.30 8.54 2.19
N PRO A 682 14.05 9.06 2.11
CA PRO A 682 13.31 9.11 0.87
C PRO A 682 14.11 9.78 -0.23
N ILE A 683 13.96 9.24 -1.45
CA ILE A 683 14.62 9.72 -2.67
C ILE A 683 14.27 11.20 -2.97
N GLU A 684 13.11 11.66 -2.49
CA GLU A 684 12.60 13.03 -2.61
C GLU A 684 13.48 14.06 -1.86
N ASN A 685 14.34 13.62 -0.93
CA ASN A 685 15.29 14.47 -0.21
C ASN A 685 16.61 14.69 -0.98
N SER A 686 16.52 15.01 -2.27
CA SER A 686 17.70 15.12 -3.18
C SER A 686 18.79 16.04 -2.65
N PHE A 687 18.44 17.20 -2.08
CA PHE A 687 19.39 18.14 -1.48
C PHE A 687 20.19 17.54 -0.32
N PHE A 688 19.57 16.66 0.47
CA PHE A 688 20.24 16.00 1.58
C PHE A 688 21.18 14.90 1.13
N ILE A 689 20.77 14.19 0.07
CA ILE A 689 21.59 13.19 -0.60
C ILE A 689 22.83 13.87 -1.21
N ASP A 690 22.65 14.97 -1.94
CA ASP A 690 23.75 15.76 -2.52
C ASP A 690 24.72 16.28 -1.45
N TYR A 691 24.18 16.79 -0.33
CA TYR A 691 24.97 17.22 0.83
C TYR A 691 25.78 16.08 1.47
N LEU A 692 25.18 14.90 1.68
CA LEU A 692 25.88 13.72 2.19
C LEU A 692 27.01 13.30 1.25
N PHE A 693 26.77 13.35 -0.06
CA PHE A 693 27.80 13.05 -1.06
C PHE A 693 28.97 14.06 -1.03
N GLU A 694 28.69 15.36 -0.89
CA GLU A 694 29.75 16.37 -0.74
C GLU A 694 30.57 16.17 0.53
N TYR A 695 29.92 15.84 1.65
CA TYR A 695 30.60 15.55 2.92
C TYR A 695 31.54 14.34 2.80
N LEU A 696 31.06 13.23 2.23
CA LEU A 696 31.87 12.03 2.01
C LEU A 696 33.09 12.33 1.11
N ASN A 697 32.88 13.09 0.03
CA ASN A 697 33.95 13.46 -0.90
C ASN A 697 34.99 14.43 -0.28
N SER A 698 34.56 15.30 0.63
CA SER A 698 35.46 16.23 1.33
C SER A 698 36.38 15.53 2.35
N ASN A 699 35.88 14.48 3.01
CA ASN A 699 36.65 13.69 3.97
C ASN A 699 37.59 12.68 3.31
N THR A 700 37.29 12.19 2.10
CA THR A 700 38.26 11.42 1.30
C THR A 700 39.42 12.27 0.79
N ASN A 701 39.19 13.56 0.49
CA ASN A 701 40.23 14.46 -0.01
C ASN A 701 41.17 15.01 1.09
N ASN A 702 40.67 15.20 2.31
CA ASN A 702 41.51 15.68 3.42
C ASN A 702 42.53 14.64 3.92
N ASN A 703 42.31 13.34 3.69
CA ASN A 703 43.29 12.31 4.03
C ASN A 703 44.44 12.21 3.01
N ASN A 704 44.25 12.67 1.76
CA ASN A 704 45.31 12.72 0.75
C ASN A 704 46.24 13.95 0.92
N ASN A 705 45.75 15.06 1.48
CA ASN A 705 46.57 16.27 1.67
C ASN A 705 47.50 16.19 2.89
N ASN A 706 47.26 15.30 3.85
CA ASN A 706 48.17 15.08 4.99
C ASN A 706 49.33 14.12 4.69
N MET A 707 49.42 13.54 3.49
CA MET A 707 50.61 12.79 3.06
C MET A 707 51.61 13.61 2.22
N ASN A 708 51.28 14.85 1.82
CA ASN A 708 52.15 15.66 0.94
C ASN A 708 52.73 16.94 1.57
N ASN A 709 52.45 17.24 2.84
CA ASN A 709 53.05 18.40 3.54
C ASN A 709 54.26 18.03 4.40
N ASN A 710 55.21 17.31 3.79
CA ASN A 710 56.59 17.25 4.25
C ASN A 710 57.49 17.14 3.00
N ASN A 711 57.60 18.22 2.24
CA ASN A 711 58.87 18.63 1.62
C ASN A 711 58.74 19.99 0.94
N ASN A 712 59.72 20.84 1.26
CA ASN A 712 60.19 22.05 0.57
C ASN A 712 59.55 23.41 0.90
N ASN A 713 60.10 24.00 1.97
CA ASN A 713 60.55 25.39 1.94
C ASN A 713 61.47 25.63 0.73
N ASN A 714 61.14 26.60 -0.14
CA ASN A 714 62.04 27.69 -0.54
C ASN A 714 61.47 28.55 -1.69
N ASN A 715 61.48 29.87 -1.43
CA ASN A 715 61.76 30.99 -2.33
C ASN A 715 60.91 31.29 -3.58
N ASN A 716 60.22 32.43 -3.47
CA ASN A 716 60.30 33.65 -4.29
C ASN A 716 60.10 33.64 -5.82
N ASN A 717 59.30 34.64 -6.22
CA ASN A 717 59.29 35.44 -7.46
C ASN A 717 58.33 35.10 -8.61
N MET A 718 57.41 36.06 -8.80
CA MET A 718 57.05 36.79 -10.03
C MET A 718 56.64 36.05 -11.32
N ASN A 719 55.46 36.50 -11.78
CA ASN A 719 55.06 36.82 -13.15
C ASN A 719 54.83 35.74 -14.22
N ASN A 720 53.66 35.93 -14.84
CA ASN A 720 53.33 35.85 -16.26
C ASN A 720 52.99 34.51 -16.93
N ASN A 721 51.78 34.56 -17.51
CA ASN A 721 51.38 34.13 -18.85
C ASN A 721 51.21 32.64 -19.20
N MET A 722 49.94 32.36 -19.51
CA MET A 722 49.42 31.77 -20.74
C MET A 722 49.98 30.43 -21.25
N ASN A 723 48.98 29.54 -21.40
CA ASN A 723 48.70 28.67 -22.54
C ASN A 723 49.36 27.28 -22.64
N ASN A 724 48.43 26.38 -22.99
CA ASN A 724 48.55 25.20 -23.86
C ASN A 724 48.80 23.83 -23.22
N ASN A 725 47.68 23.08 -23.20
CA ASN A 725 47.43 21.86 -23.97
C ASN A 725 48.29 20.60 -23.76
N MET A 726 47.52 19.55 -23.44
CA MET A 726 47.54 18.19 -23.99
C MET A 726 48.55 17.16 -23.49
N ASN A 727 47.94 16.03 -23.07
CA ASN A 727 48.32 14.63 -23.28
C ASN A 727 49.72 14.21 -22.79
N ASN A 728 49.88 13.22 -21.91
CA ASN A 728 49.46 11.84 -22.11
C ASN A 728 49.93 10.98 -20.91
N ASN A 729 49.24 9.86 -20.76
CA ASN A 729 49.50 8.72 -19.89
C ASN A 729 50.96 8.25 -19.81
N MET A 730 51.41 7.83 -18.63
CA MET A 730 51.54 6.40 -18.25
C MET A 730 52.20 6.20 -16.88
N ASN A 731 51.58 5.30 -16.10
CA ASN A 731 52.12 4.38 -15.10
C ASN A 731 53.10 4.87 -14.03
N ASN A 732 52.69 4.71 -12.76
CA ASN A 732 53.31 3.69 -11.93
C ASN A 732 52.41 3.22 -10.78
N ASN A 733 52.31 1.89 -10.69
CA ASN A 733 51.81 1.12 -9.55
C ASN A 733 52.61 1.45 -8.29
N MET A 734 51.93 1.69 -7.17
CA MET A 734 52.33 1.13 -5.88
C MET A 734 51.10 0.84 -5.03
N ASN A 735 50.98 -0.43 -4.65
CA ASN A 735 50.12 -0.92 -3.59
C ASN A 735 50.39 -0.15 -2.29
N ASN A 736 49.34 0.39 -1.68
CA ASN A 736 49.31 0.65 -0.25
C ASN A 736 48.00 0.10 0.33
N ASN A 737 48.09 -1.11 0.88
CA ASN A 737 47.13 -1.69 1.81
C ASN A 737 47.25 -0.94 3.14
N ASN A 738 46.44 0.11 3.30
CA ASN A 738 46.02 0.63 4.60
C ASN A 738 44.70 1.38 4.39
N MET A 739 43.59 0.63 4.30
CA MET A 739 42.26 1.23 4.41
C MET A 739 42.04 1.59 5.89
N ASN A 740 41.92 2.88 6.17
CA ASN A 740 41.51 3.36 7.48
C ASN A 740 40.05 2.94 7.76
N ASN A 741 39.67 2.79 9.02
CA ASN A 741 38.28 2.49 9.44
C ASN A 741 37.23 3.45 8.84
N ASN A 742 37.64 4.68 8.48
CA ASN A 742 36.80 5.66 7.79
C ASN A 742 36.46 5.25 6.35
N ASP A 743 37.37 4.60 5.62
CA ASP A 743 37.12 4.13 4.25
C ASP A 743 36.12 2.97 4.24
N HIS A 744 36.15 2.11 5.26
CA HIS A 744 35.19 0.99 5.40
C HIS A 744 33.77 1.48 5.73
N ASN A 745 33.65 2.58 6.50
CA ASN A 745 32.37 3.21 6.84
C ASN A 745 31.76 3.97 5.64
N ILE A 746 32.59 4.65 4.83
CA ILE A 746 32.16 5.31 3.58
C ILE A 746 31.68 4.28 2.55
N ILE A 747 32.36 3.14 2.44
CA ILE A 747 31.97 2.03 1.55
C ILE A 747 30.66 1.35 2.01
N LYS A 748 30.35 1.34 3.32
CA LYS A 748 29.06 0.86 3.84
C LYS A 748 27.91 1.84 3.61
N LEU A 749 28.17 3.14 3.77
CA LEU A 749 27.17 4.19 3.54
C LEU A 749 26.70 4.23 2.08
N LEU A 750 27.60 3.95 1.13
CA LEU A 750 27.33 3.86 -0.31
C LEU A 750 26.60 2.58 -0.75
N LYS A 751 26.50 1.55 0.11
CA LYS A 751 25.76 0.31 -0.19
C LYS A 751 24.26 0.38 0.09
N LEU A 752 23.80 1.43 0.77
CA LEU A 752 22.44 1.53 1.34
C LEU A 752 21.65 2.77 0.87
N ILE A 753 22.28 3.73 0.19
CA ILE A 753 21.59 4.65 -0.73
C ILE A 753 21.25 3.87 -2.01
#